data_AF-A0A2V8C3R3-F1
#
_entry.id   AF-A0A2V8C3R3-F1
#
_cell.length_a   1.000
_cell.length_b   1.000
_cell.length_c   1.000
_cell.angle_alpha   90.00
_cell.angle_beta   90.00
_cell.angle_gamma   90.00
#
_symmetry.space_group_name_H-M   'P 1'
#
loop_
_entity.id
_entity.type
_entity.pdbx_description
1 polymer ?
#
loop_
_entity_poly.entity_id
_entity_poly.type
_entity_poly.pdbx_seq_one_letter_code
_entity_poly.pdbx_strand_id
1 'polypeptide(L)'
;AARLGYDTTALSLPIVVRDNEVEQPSAVAAPILVGRENRFIKQLIDTRVIDIAVLKPGQGLIAAVASPLGGGDGLVVVGGDDEGTVNAGVELAARLPRVGGMTGIALPAIEEQAVRYLRSRGINVGDALITSLVVDSDKRGVARVALRIDVPGSPLGSWTFPKDTLYDVNDRSTWPTLYTNNLPTYANIPVKIYGTYLQDDWQAANGLTLNLGIRYDVQVGSFNEDVPGLLAKIQDKLGRDGTFPYDVSVIAQPTAGRGDHNNFGPRVGLAWDPANNGITNVHAAYGLFYDNVRTLTNFNELTWPQAKPITIQNPSYPDPFGGRTREAFLSATPPTITVGSNAQINPYAHQFNVGVNRLLRPDLAVTADFTTVSRYGDRDAPEINIPDQVTRQRPYPQFVRVNFWQPTADNYYKALLLKVEKRMSRHYQALLSYTLSKAEDDTLTSALSDHYGYTKVRRPGVADRRHRLVASGIVALPYDMQLSAIGDFRSSLPFGPITSGLDLNNDTLSGTSVSAPANSDLPAGVLPVSGCRALNLDAINAFRTSRSLTPVTQVDCPGFANVDLRFSKFFRIGGSRAELIAQLFNIFDRANFNVPGNNIGAGNDATTGRPLFGAVTSLLPNINAPSRQAEFAVRFQF
;
A
#
# COMPACT_ATOMS: atom_id res chain seq x y z
N ALA A 1 -6.34 -35.35 -30.07
CA ALA A 1 -5.04 -35.17 -30.74
C ALA A 1 -4.82 -36.20 -31.86
N ALA A 2 -4.79 -37.51 -31.61
CA ALA A 2 -4.49 -38.52 -32.65
C ALA A 2 -5.54 -38.68 -33.78
N ARG A 3 -6.80 -38.24 -33.57
CA ARG A 3 -7.86 -38.29 -34.60
C ARG A 3 -7.67 -37.28 -35.74
N LEU A 4 -6.75 -36.32 -35.59
CA LEU A 4 -6.45 -35.28 -36.59
C LEU A 4 -5.64 -35.80 -37.80
N GLY A 5 -5.10 -37.02 -37.76
CA GLY A 5 -4.08 -37.47 -38.71
C GLY A 5 -4.41 -38.68 -39.58
N TYR A 6 -5.65 -39.20 -39.58
CA TYR A 6 -5.90 -40.49 -40.26
C TYR A 6 -6.51 -40.40 -41.67
N ASP A 7 -7.15 -39.30 -42.06
CA ASP A 7 -7.83 -39.23 -43.36
C ASP A 7 -7.33 -38.10 -44.25
N THR A 8 -6.18 -38.31 -44.88
CA THR A 8 -5.58 -37.55 -46.00
C THR A 8 -4.47 -36.56 -45.64
N THR A 9 -3.37 -36.73 -46.37
CA THR A 9 -2.12 -35.97 -46.41
C THR A 9 -1.05 -36.35 -45.39
N ALA A 10 0.07 -36.84 -45.94
CA ALA A 10 1.33 -37.05 -45.25
C ALA A 10 1.89 -35.70 -44.79
N LEU A 11 1.50 -35.27 -43.59
CA LEU A 11 2.07 -34.12 -42.91
C LEU A 11 2.45 -34.53 -41.49
N SER A 12 3.75 -34.54 -41.20
CA SER A 12 4.22 -34.61 -39.81
C SER A 12 3.89 -33.29 -39.13
N LEU A 13 2.83 -33.27 -38.32
CA LEU A 13 2.55 -32.18 -37.38
C LEU A 13 3.21 -32.48 -36.02
N PRO A 14 3.65 -31.46 -35.27
CA PRO A 14 4.27 -31.65 -33.96
C PRO A 14 3.19 -32.10 -32.97
N ILE A 15 3.12 -33.41 -32.73
CA ILE A 15 2.09 -34.07 -31.94
C ILE A 15 2.48 -33.99 -30.46
N VAL A 16 1.85 -33.04 -29.74
CA VAL A 16 1.80 -32.97 -28.27
C VAL A 16 3.17 -32.88 -27.59
N VAL A 17 3.53 -31.66 -27.18
CA VAL A 17 4.68 -31.40 -26.31
C VAL A 17 4.23 -31.23 -24.87
N ARG A 18 5.09 -31.57 -23.91
CA ARG A 18 4.83 -31.22 -22.51
C ARG A 18 4.96 -29.72 -22.34
N ASP A 19 4.26 -29.19 -21.35
CA ASP A 19 4.25 -27.76 -21.08
C ASP A 19 5.65 -27.20 -20.80
N ASN A 20 6.52 -27.96 -20.13
CA ASN A 20 7.91 -27.64 -19.82
C ASN A 20 8.87 -27.73 -21.02
N GLU A 21 8.47 -28.35 -22.13
CA GLU A 21 9.24 -28.47 -23.38
C GLU A 21 8.99 -27.27 -24.33
N VAL A 22 8.04 -26.38 -23.98
CA VAL A 22 7.75 -25.18 -24.77
C VAL A 22 8.69 -24.04 -24.35
N GLU A 23 9.78 -23.87 -25.11
CA GLU A 23 10.81 -22.84 -24.86
C GLU A 23 10.34 -21.40 -25.16
N GLN A 24 9.51 -21.22 -26.18
CA GLN A 24 8.94 -19.92 -26.57
C GLN A 24 7.39 -19.97 -26.61
N PRO A 25 6.71 -19.93 -25.44
CA PRO A 25 5.26 -20.11 -25.37
C PRO A 25 4.47 -19.10 -26.20
N SER A 26 4.90 -17.84 -26.26
CA SER A 26 4.22 -16.77 -26.99
C SER A 26 4.30 -16.92 -28.52
N ALA A 27 5.22 -17.74 -29.04
CA ALA A 27 5.34 -18.02 -30.47
C ALA A 27 4.31 -19.06 -30.96
N VAL A 28 3.60 -19.74 -30.05
CA VAL A 28 2.55 -20.70 -30.41
C VAL A 28 1.30 -19.94 -30.84
N ALA A 29 0.99 -19.97 -32.14
CA ALA A 29 -0.07 -19.14 -32.72
C ALA A 29 -1.49 -19.51 -32.30
N ALA A 30 -1.75 -20.78 -31.99
CA ALA A 30 -3.07 -21.29 -31.57
C ALA A 30 -2.93 -22.48 -30.61
N PRO A 31 -2.53 -22.25 -29.34
CA PRO A 31 -2.29 -23.32 -28.40
C PRO A 31 -3.59 -24.00 -27.96
N ILE A 32 -3.59 -25.33 -27.91
CA ILE A 32 -4.60 -26.12 -27.22
C ILE A 32 -3.95 -26.70 -25.96
N LEU A 33 -4.26 -26.11 -24.82
CA LEU A 33 -3.76 -26.54 -23.52
C LEU A 33 -4.68 -27.64 -22.98
N VAL A 34 -4.10 -28.74 -22.50
CA VAL A 34 -4.87 -29.89 -22.03
C VAL A 34 -4.38 -30.34 -20.66
N GLY A 35 -5.31 -30.60 -19.76
CA GLY A 35 -5.06 -31.28 -18.49
C GLY A 35 -4.79 -30.34 -17.31
N ARG A 36 -5.27 -30.76 -16.13
CA ARG A 36 -5.21 -29.97 -14.89
C ARG A 36 -3.81 -29.70 -14.36
N GLU A 37 -2.86 -30.56 -14.74
CA GLU A 37 -1.46 -30.44 -14.31
C GLU A 37 -0.62 -29.50 -15.18
N ASN A 38 -1.17 -29.03 -16.30
CA ASN A 38 -0.49 -28.10 -17.21
C ASN A 38 -0.24 -26.75 -16.52
N ARG A 39 1.02 -26.30 -16.48
CA ARG A 39 1.47 -25.08 -15.78
C ARG A 39 0.74 -23.82 -16.23
N PHE A 40 0.42 -23.73 -17.51
CA PHE A 40 -0.29 -22.57 -18.06
C PHE A 40 -1.76 -22.60 -17.66
N ILE A 41 -2.39 -23.77 -17.62
CA ILE A 41 -3.76 -23.93 -17.11
C ILE A 41 -3.82 -23.60 -15.61
N LYS A 42 -2.83 -24.05 -14.82
CA LYS A 42 -2.73 -23.68 -13.39
C LYS A 42 -2.63 -22.18 -13.20
N GLN A 43 -1.80 -21.50 -13.99
CA GLN A 43 -1.69 -20.05 -13.94
C GLN A 43 -3.04 -19.36 -14.27
N LEU A 44 -3.78 -19.87 -15.26
CA LEU A 44 -5.11 -19.36 -15.60
C LEU A 44 -6.14 -19.61 -14.47
N ILE A 45 -6.00 -20.69 -13.72
CA ILE A 45 -6.82 -20.97 -12.52
C ILE A 45 -6.45 -20.01 -11.37
N ASP A 46 -5.15 -19.85 -11.09
CA ASP A 46 -4.65 -19.00 -10.00
C ASP A 46 -4.99 -17.52 -10.22
N THR A 47 -4.94 -17.08 -11.48
CA THR A 47 -5.32 -15.72 -11.90
C THR A 47 -6.84 -15.57 -12.09
N ARG A 48 -7.62 -16.63 -11.83
CA ARG A 48 -9.09 -16.68 -11.96
C ARG A 48 -9.61 -16.37 -13.36
N VAL A 49 -8.79 -16.61 -14.39
CA VAL A 49 -9.21 -16.52 -15.79
C VAL A 49 -10.14 -17.68 -16.17
N ILE A 50 -9.90 -18.86 -15.58
CA ILE A 50 -10.81 -20.02 -15.65
C ILE A 50 -11.06 -20.56 -14.24
N ASP A 51 -12.22 -21.17 -14.02
CA ASP A 51 -12.59 -21.78 -12.73
C ASP A 51 -13.02 -23.24 -12.93
N ILE A 52 -12.27 -24.15 -12.32
CA ILE A 52 -12.55 -25.59 -12.36
C ILE A 52 -13.13 -26.12 -11.04
N ALA A 53 -13.17 -25.32 -9.98
CA ALA A 53 -13.73 -25.73 -8.69
C ALA A 53 -15.26 -25.90 -8.75
N VAL A 54 -15.90 -25.27 -9.75
CA VAL A 54 -17.32 -25.39 -10.03
C VAL A 54 -17.71 -26.68 -10.79
N LEU A 55 -16.73 -27.47 -11.23
CA LEU A 55 -16.96 -28.71 -11.98
C LEU A 55 -17.14 -29.89 -11.02
N LYS A 56 -18.19 -30.69 -11.26
CA LYS A 56 -18.40 -31.97 -10.56
C LYS A 56 -17.49 -33.06 -11.12
N PRO A 57 -17.30 -34.19 -10.42
CA PRO A 57 -16.67 -35.37 -11.00
C PRO A 57 -17.31 -35.75 -12.34
N GLY A 58 -16.48 -36.15 -13.32
CA GLY A 58 -16.88 -36.46 -14.69
C GLY A 58 -17.17 -35.25 -15.60
N GLN A 59 -17.11 -34.02 -15.08
CA GLN A 59 -17.37 -32.80 -15.87
C GLN A 59 -16.09 -32.19 -16.45
N GLY A 60 -16.18 -31.80 -17.72
CA GLY A 60 -15.12 -31.18 -18.51
C GLY A 60 -15.44 -29.75 -18.93
N LEU A 61 -14.42 -28.92 -19.11
CA LEU A 61 -14.48 -27.53 -19.55
C LEU A 61 -13.66 -27.36 -20.84
N ILE A 62 -14.29 -26.76 -21.85
CA ILE A 62 -13.63 -26.22 -23.04
C ILE A 62 -13.82 -24.71 -23.01
N ALA A 63 -12.72 -23.96 -22.94
CA ALA A 63 -12.75 -22.49 -22.86
C ALA A 63 -11.82 -21.85 -23.89
N ALA A 64 -12.28 -20.78 -24.53
CA ALA A 64 -11.42 -19.88 -25.30
C ALA A 64 -10.79 -18.86 -24.35
N VAL A 65 -9.48 -18.71 -24.42
CA VAL A 65 -8.71 -17.83 -23.54
C VAL A 65 -7.85 -16.92 -24.40
N ALA A 66 -7.86 -15.63 -24.07
CA ALA A 66 -7.01 -14.65 -24.73
C ALA A 66 -5.56 -14.83 -24.29
N SER A 67 -4.65 -14.91 -25.25
CA SER A 67 -3.20 -14.98 -25.02
C SER A 67 -2.74 -15.91 -23.86
N PRO A 68 -3.19 -17.19 -23.79
CA PRO A 68 -2.91 -18.04 -22.63
C PRO A 68 -1.41 -18.38 -22.45
N LEU A 69 -0.62 -18.17 -23.50
CA LEU A 69 0.85 -18.31 -23.50
C LEU A 69 1.58 -16.97 -23.71
N GLY A 70 0.87 -15.84 -23.62
CA GLY A 70 1.41 -14.50 -23.91
C GLY A 70 1.52 -14.16 -25.40
N GLY A 71 0.95 -15.00 -26.28
CA GLY A 71 0.91 -14.83 -27.73
C GLY A 71 -0.52 -14.70 -28.26
N GLY A 72 -0.86 -15.46 -29.30
CA GLY A 72 -2.23 -15.54 -29.83
C GLY A 72 -3.22 -16.23 -28.89
N ASP A 73 -4.52 -16.09 -29.20
CA ASP A 73 -5.60 -16.74 -28.47
C ASP A 73 -5.49 -18.28 -28.54
N GLY A 74 -5.99 -18.95 -27.50
CA GLY A 74 -5.90 -20.40 -27.39
C GLY A 74 -7.11 -21.05 -26.75
N LEU A 75 -7.12 -22.38 -26.79
CA LEU A 75 -8.17 -23.20 -26.18
C LEU A 75 -7.62 -23.93 -24.96
N VAL A 76 -8.44 -24.04 -23.93
CA VAL A 76 -8.16 -24.84 -22.73
C VAL A 76 -9.15 -25.99 -22.65
N VAL A 77 -8.64 -27.19 -22.41
CA VAL A 77 -9.40 -28.43 -22.19
C VAL A 77 -9.00 -29.00 -20.84
N VAL A 78 -9.90 -28.95 -19.87
CA VAL A 78 -9.61 -29.36 -18.48
C VAL A 78 -10.87 -29.90 -17.82
N GLY A 79 -10.77 -30.86 -16.91
CA GLY A 79 -11.90 -31.38 -16.14
C GLY A 79 -11.77 -31.19 -14.64
N GLY A 80 -12.89 -31.40 -13.93
CA GLY A 80 -12.92 -31.54 -12.47
C GLY A 80 -12.12 -32.76 -12.00
N ASP A 81 -11.99 -33.77 -12.86
CA ASP A 81 -11.15 -34.95 -12.76
C ASP A 81 -10.60 -35.38 -14.13
N ASP A 82 -9.87 -36.50 -14.15
CA ASP A 82 -9.27 -37.05 -15.37
C ASP A 82 -10.35 -37.49 -16.37
N GLU A 83 -11.45 -38.05 -15.88
CA GLU A 83 -12.61 -38.45 -16.70
C GLU A 83 -13.25 -37.24 -17.38
N GLY A 84 -13.50 -36.16 -16.64
CA GLY A 84 -13.99 -34.90 -17.18
C GLY A 84 -13.05 -34.27 -18.20
N THR A 85 -11.73 -34.37 -17.99
CA THR A 85 -10.73 -33.89 -18.95
C THR A 85 -10.81 -34.67 -20.26
N VAL A 86 -10.94 -35.99 -20.18
CA VAL A 86 -11.13 -36.86 -21.34
C VAL A 86 -12.44 -36.52 -22.07
N ASN A 87 -13.53 -36.29 -21.35
CA ASN A 87 -14.83 -35.94 -21.94
C ASN A 87 -14.80 -34.60 -22.68
N ALA A 88 -14.20 -33.57 -22.10
CA ALA A 88 -13.97 -32.30 -22.79
C ALA A 88 -13.07 -32.48 -24.04
N GLY A 89 -12.05 -33.33 -23.95
CA GLY A 89 -11.18 -33.65 -25.08
C GLY A 89 -11.92 -34.36 -26.22
N VAL A 90 -12.82 -35.29 -25.90
CA VAL A 90 -13.67 -36.00 -26.88
C VAL A 90 -14.64 -35.04 -27.55
N GLU A 91 -15.31 -34.18 -26.78
CA GLU A 91 -16.26 -33.20 -27.32
C GLU A 91 -15.56 -32.17 -28.23
N LEU A 92 -14.37 -31.70 -27.85
CA LEU A 92 -13.55 -30.83 -28.71
C LEU A 92 -13.17 -31.54 -30.01
N ALA A 93 -12.68 -32.78 -29.92
CA ALA A 93 -12.25 -33.58 -31.06
C ALA A 93 -13.41 -34.03 -31.97
N ALA A 94 -14.65 -34.04 -31.47
CA ALA A 94 -15.84 -34.27 -32.28
C ALA A 94 -16.18 -33.08 -33.20
N ARG A 95 -15.66 -31.88 -32.88
CA ARG A 95 -16.00 -30.62 -33.56
C ARG A 95 -14.83 -30.01 -34.34
N LEU A 96 -13.59 -30.36 -34.01
CA LEU A 96 -12.37 -29.84 -34.64
C LEU A 96 -11.38 -30.95 -35.01
N PRO A 97 -10.84 -30.96 -36.25
CA PRO A 97 -11.18 -30.10 -37.38
C PRO A 97 -12.54 -30.55 -37.99
N ARG A 98 -13.24 -29.67 -38.71
CA ARG A 98 -14.56 -30.00 -39.30
C ARG A 98 -14.40 -31.03 -40.42
N VAL A 99 -14.71 -32.30 -40.15
CA VAL A 99 -14.63 -33.39 -41.16
C VAL A 99 -16.01 -33.96 -41.56
N GLY A 100 -17.12 -33.36 -41.11
CA GLY A 100 -18.47 -33.83 -41.49
C GLY A 100 -19.61 -32.95 -40.97
N GLY A 101 -20.82 -33.19 -41.49
CA GLY A 101 -22.04 -32.47 -41.13
C GLY A 101 -22.56 -32.89 -39.76
N MET A 102 -22.46 -32.01 -38.77
CA MET A 102 -23.08 -32.20 -37.45
C MET A 102 -24.58 -31.87 -37.51
N THR A 103 -25.43 -32.71 -36.92
CA THR A 103 -26.85 -32.41 -36.68
C THR A 103 -27.03 -31.79 -35.28
N GLY A 104 -27.55 -30.57 -35.20
CA GLY A 104 -27.80 -29.86 -33.94
C GLY A 104 -27.74 -28.33 -34.09
N ILE A 105 -28.15 -27.58 -33.06
CA ILE A 105 -28.04 -26.12 -33.06
C ILE A 105 -26.56 -25.70 -32.98
N ALA A 106 -26.13 -24.82 -33.88
CA ALA A 106 -24.76 -24.29 -33.87
C ALA A 106 -24.55 -23.31 -32.71
N LEU A 107 -23.32 -23.20 -32.19
CA LEU A 107 -23.00 -22.25 -31.12
C LEU A 107 -23.36 -20.79 -31.49
N PRO A 108 -23.10 -20.30 -32.73
CA PRO A 108 -23.57 -18.98 -33.15
C PRO A 108 -25.10 -18.83 -33.16
N ALA A 109 -25.84 -19.91 -33.38
CA ALA A 109 -27.30 -19.86 -33.32
C ALA A 109 -27.82 -19.77 -31.86
N ILE A 110 -27.06 -20.27 -30.88
CA ILE A 110 -27.35 -20.06 -29.44
C ILE A 110 -27.08 -18.60 -29.06
N GLU A 111 -25.96 -18.02 -29.52
CA GLU A 111 -25.64 -16.59 -29.36
C GLU A 111 -26.78 -15.72 -29.94
N GLU A 112 -27.19 -16.00 -31.18
CA GLU A 112 -28.26 -15.27 -31.86
C GLU A 112 -29.61 -15.41 -31.12
N GLN A 113 -29.96 -16.60 -30.62
CA GLN A 113 -31.18 -16.83 -29.87
C GLN A 113 -31.20 -16.08 -28.53
N ALA A 114 -30.07 -16.02 -27.82
CA ALA A 114 -29.94 -15.27 -26.58
C ALA A 114 -30.07 -13.77 -26.81
N VAL A 115 -29.39 -13.23 -27.83
CA VAL A 115 -29.54 -11.83 -28.26
C VAL A 115 -31.00 -11.53 -28.59
N ARG A 116 -31.64 -12.41 -29.37
CA ARG A 116 -33.05 -12.26 -29.77
C ARG A 116 -34.00 -12.30 -28.56
N TYR A 117 -33.78 -13.20 -27.61
CA TYR A 117 -34.56 -13.27 -26.37
C TYR A 117 -34.44 -11.98 -25.56
N LEU A 118 -33.23 -11.46 -25.36
CA LEU A 118 -33.02 -10.24 -24.58
C LEU A 118 -33.58 -9.00 -25.28
N ARG A 119 -33.45 -8.90 -26.61
CA ARG A 119 -34.11 -7.85 -27.39
C ARG A 119 -35.63 -7.92 -27.29
N SER A 120 -36.22 -9.13 -27.27
CA SER A 120 -37.66 -9.30 -27.04
C SER A 120 -38.13 -8.86 -25.64
N ARG A 121 -37.19 -8.71 -24.70
CA ARG A 121 -37.42 -8.18 -23.35
C ARG A 121 -37.03 -6.70 -23.22
N GLY A 122 -36.75 -6.01 -24.34
CA GLY A 122 -36.43 -4.58 -24.37
C GLY A 122 -34.98 -4.24 -24.01
N ILE A 123 -34.08 -5.22 -23.93
CA ILE A 123 -32.66 -4.99 -23.61
C ILE A 123 -31.89 -4.80 -24.92
N ASN A 124 -31.21 -3.65 -25.07
CA ASN A 124 -30.36 -3.39 -26.23
C ASN A 124 -29.05 -4.17 -26.10
N VAL A 125 -28.76 -5.05 -27.05
CA VAL A 125 -27.61 -5.97 -27.01
C VAL A 125 -26.77 -5.77 -28.26
N GLY A 126 -25.46 -5.61 -28.07
CA GLY A 126 -24.47 -5.36 -29.10
C GLY A 126 -23.97 -6.68 -29.65
N ASP A 127 -23.04 -7.31 -28.93
CA ASP A 127 -22.48 -8.61 -29.27
C ASP A 127 -22.73 -9.64 -28.17
N ALA A 128 -22.77 -10.92 -28.56
CA ALA A 128 -22.81 -12.05 -27.65
C ALA A 128 -21.80 -13.10 -28.09
N LEU A 129 -21.01 -13.60 -27.15
CA LEU A 129 -19.94 -14.56 -27.39
C LEU A 129 -20.00 -15.68 -26.37
N ILE A 130 -19.99 -16.93 -26.83
CA ILE A 130 -19.87 -18.09 -25.96
C ILE A 130 -18.43 -18.17 -25.43
N THR A 131 -18.28 -18.03 -24.12
CA THR A 131 -16.96 -17.98 -23.46
C THR A 131 -16.52 -19.34 -22.94
N SER A 132 -17.45 -20.24 -22.63
CA SER A 132 -17.11 -21.60 -22.23
C SER A 132 -18.23 -22.62 -22.44
N LEU A 133 -17.83 -23.89 -22.55
CA LEU A 133 -18.71 -25.05 -22.61
C LEU A 133 -18.34 -26.01 -21.48
N VAL A 134 -19.35 -26.43 -20.71
CA VAL A 134 -19.21 -27.53 -19.75
C VAL A 134 -19.84 -28.78 -20.36
N VAL A 135 -19.10 -29.88 -20.37
CA VAL A 135 -19.50 -31.19 -20.87
C VAL A 135 -19.68 -32.13 -19.68
N ASP A 136 -20.69 -32.99 -19.73
CA ASP A 136 -21.03 -33.89 -18.63
C ASP A 136 -21.07 -35.35 -19.11
N SER A 137 -20.34 -36.21 -18.40
CA SER A 137 -20.22 -37.64 -18.65
C SER A 137 -21.58 -38.37 -18.71
N ASP A 138 -22.50 -38.02 -17.80
CA ASP A 138 -23.77 -38.71 -17.65
C ASP A 138 -24.78 -38.38 -18.77
N LYS A 139 -24.58 -37.25 -19.45
CA LYS A 139 -25.52 -36.71 -20.44
C LYS A 139 -25.07 -36.85 -21.89
N ARG A 140 -23.85 -37.37 -22.13
CA ARG A 140 -23.23 -37.47 -23.48
C ARG A 140 -23.43 -36.18 -24.29
N GLY A 141 -22.90 -35.05 -23.80
CA GLY A 141 -22.92 -33.78 -24.53
C GLY A 141 -22.67 -32.54 -23.67
N VAL A 142 -22.91 -31.35 -24.26
CA VAL A 142 -22.77 -30.05 -23.57
C VAL A 142 -23.86 -29.90 -22.50
N ALA A 143 -23.46 -29.83 -21.24
CA ALA A 143 -24.34 -29.63 -20.10
C ALA A 143 -24.61 -28.15 -19.77
N ARG A 144 -23.65 -27.26 -20.04
CA ARG A 144 -23.81 -25.82 -19.84
C ARG A 144 -23.02 -25.03 -20.88
N VAL A 145 -23.61 -23.93 -21.35
CA VAL A 145 -22.95 -22.92 -22.18
C VAL A 145 -22.89 -21.63 -21.38
N ALA A 146 -21.71 -21.02 -21.25
CA ALA A 146 -21.58 -19.68 -20.71
C ALA A 146 -21.51 -18.68 -21.87
N LEU A 147 -22.31 -17.63 -21.78
CA LEU A 147 -22.41 -16.57 -22.78
C LEU A 147 -22.03 -15.24 -22.12
N ARG A 148 -21.11 -14.50 -22.73
CA ARG A 148 -20.90 -13.08 -22.44
C ARG A 148 -21.74 -12.27 -23.41
N ILE A 149 -22.42 -11.24 -22.90
CA ILE A 149 -23.29 -10.38 -23.68
C ILE A 149 -22.89 -8.94 -23.39
N ASP A 150 -22.45 -8.21 -24.40
CA ASP A 150 -22.18 -6.79 -24.28
C ASP A 150 -23.48 -6.01 -24.52
N VAL A 151 -23.85 -5.16 -23.55
CA VAL A 151 -25.04 -4.30 -23.58
C VAL A 151 -24.57 -2.86 -23.90
N PRO A 152 -24.71 -2.38 -25.15
CA PRO A 152 -24.31 -1.05 -25.54
C PRO A 152 -25.18 -0.02 -24.81
N GLY A 153 -24.54 1.02 -24.26
CA GLY A 153 -25.24 2.14 -23.64
C GLY A 153 -25.43 2.05 -22.13
N SER A 154 -24.89 1.03 -21.43
CA SER A 154 -24.65 1.21 -20.00
C SER A 154 -23.58 2.31 -19.86
N PRO A 155 -23.91 3.45 -19.24
CA PRO A 155 -22.97 4.56 -19.14
C PRO A 155 -21.82 4.10 -18.23
N LEU A 156 -20.58 4.25 -18.71
CA LEU A 156 -19.39 3.93 -17.93
C LEU A 156 -19.43 4.79 -16.66
N GLY A 157 -19.65 4.22 -15.49
CA GLY A 157 -19.79 5.02 -14.27
C GLY A 157 -20.23 4.22 -13.06
N SER A 158 -20.28 4.89 -11.91
CA SER A 158 -20.73 4.34 -10.64
C SER A 158 -22.03 5.00 -10.23
N TRP A 159 -22.99 4.18 -9.82
CA TRP A 159 -24.28 4.60 -9.29
C TRP A 159 -24.30 4.39 -7.78
N THR A 160 -24.82 5.35 -7.03
CA THR A 160 -25.11 5.21 -5.61
C THR A 160 -26.61 5.12 -5.42
N PHE A 161 -27.05 4.06 -4.75
CA PHE A 161 -28.43 3.87 -4.34
C PHE A 161 -28.53 4.03 -2.82
N PRO A 162 -29.63 4.59 -2.31
CA PRO A 162 -29.82 4.80 -0.87
C PRO A 162 -30.10 3.49 -0.10
N LYS A 163 -30.50 2.42 -0.80
CA LYS A 163 -30.81 1.11 -0.23
C LYS A 163 -30.48 -0.02 -1.23
N ASP A 164 -30.18 -1.20 -0.70
CA ASP A 164 -29.85 -2.40 -1.47
C ASP A 164 -31.13 -3.16 -1.89
N THR A 165 -31.91 -2.56 -2.79
CA THR A 165 -33.14 -3.14 -3.36
C THR A 165 -33.21 -2.84 -4.86
N LEU A 166 -33.95 -3.66 -5.62
CA LEU A 166 -34.17 -3.40 -7.05
C LEU A 166 -34.81 -2.01 -7.28
N TYR A 167 -34.42 -1.37 -8.38
CA TYR A 167 -35.01 -0.12 -8.84
C TYR A 167 -36.48 -0.31 -9.21
N ASP A 168 -37.35 0.54 -8.65
CA ASP A 168 -38.76 0.64 -8.98
C ASP A 168 -39.09 2.09 -9.38
N VAL A 169 -39.60 2.25 -10.60
CA VAL A 169 -40.00 3.55 -11.16
C VAL A 169 -41.09 4.24 -10.31
N ASN A 170 -41.88 3.47 -9.56
CA ASN A 170 -42.97 3.98 -8.73
C ASN A 170 -42.54 4.24 -7.27
N ASP A 171 -41.40 3.72 -6.81
CA ASP A 171 -40.85 3.96 -5.47
C ASP A 171 -39.59 4.82 -5.55
N ARG A 172 -39.74 6.12 -5.31
CA ARG A 172 -38.61 7.09 -5.29
C ARG A 172 -37.51 6.75 -4.31
N SER A 173 -37.79 5.99 -3.25
CA SER A 173 -36.74 5.59 -2.30
C SER A 173 -35.80 4.52 -2.86
N THR A 174 -36.12 3.91 -4.01
CA THR A 174 -35.23 2.98 -4.76
C THR A 174 -34.38 3.69 -5.82
N TRP A 175 -34.58 5.00 -6.02
CA TRP A 175 -33.90 5.74 -7.09
C TRP A 175 -32.45 6.04 -6.70
N PRO A 176 -31.52 6.09 -7.67
CA PRO A 176 -30.15 6.46 -7.39
C PRO A 176 -30.07 7.91 -6.88
N THR A 177 -29.22 8.14 -5.89
CA THR A 177 -28.95 9.47 -5.33
C THR A 177 -27.74 10.15 -5.98
N LEU A 178 -26.85 9.37 -6.59
CA LEU A 178 -25.63 9.87 -7.22
C LEU A 178 -25.24 9.02 -8.42
N TYR A 179 -24.81 9.66 -9.49
CA TYR A 179 -24.05 9.04 -10.56
C TYR A 179 -22.72 9.75 -10.70
N THR A 180 -21.63 8.98 -10.75
CA THR A 180 -20.29 9.50 -11.00
C THR A 180 -19.67 8.81 -12.20
N ASN A 181 -18.97 9.58 -13.03
CA ASN A 181 -18.22 9.03 -14.14
C ASN A 181 -16.92 9.79 -14.33
N ASN A 182 -15.81 9.05 -14.22
CA ASN A 182 -14.46 9.54 -14.50
C ASN A 182 -13.87 8.68 -15.62
N LEU A 183 -13.28 9.32 -16.63
CA LEU A 183 -12.45 8.57 -17.57
C LEU A 183 -11.15 8.13 -16.90
N PRO A 184 -10.59 6.98 -17.32
CA PRO A 184 -9.21 6.66 -17.03
C PRO A 184 -8.30 7.82 -17.45
N THR A 185 -7.36 8.17 -16.58
CA THR A 185 -6.24 9.04 -16.91
C THR A 185 -5.05 8.16 -17.27
N TYR A 186 -4.23 8.61 -18.21
CA TYR A 186 -3.11 7.85 -18.73
C TYR A 186 -1.83 8.64 -18.47
N ALA A 187 -0.89 8.02 -17.78
CA ALA A 187 0.47 8.53 -17.70
C ALA A 187 1.44 7.36 -17.78
N ASN A 188 2.44 7.50 -18.65
CA ASN A 188 3.56 6.58 -18.72
C ASN A 188 4.82 7.34 -18.30
N ILE A 189 5.27 7.06 -17.08
CA ILE A 189 6.40 7.75 -16.46
C ILE A 189 7.49 6.71 -16.16
N PRO A 190 8.37 6.41 -17.13
CA PRO A 190 9.46 5.46 -16.89
C PRO A 190 10.44 6.06 -15.89
N VAL A 191 10.46 5.51 -14.68
CA VAL A 191 11.45 5.86 -13.65
C VAL A 191 12.67 4.96 -13.80
N LYS A 192 13.86 5.57 -13.88
CA LYS A 192 15.14 4.87 -13.87
C LYS A 192 15.96 5.35 -12.70
N ILE A 193 16.57 4.42 -11.99
CA ILE A 193 17.48 4.70 -10.88
C ILE A 193 18.83 4.11 -11.26
N TYR A 194 19.86 4.94 -11.29
CA TYR A 194 21.24 4.51 -11.47
C TYR A 194 22.00 4.74 -10.18
N GLY A 195 22.81 3.78 -9.78
CA GLY A 195 23.65 3.90 -8.60
C GLY A 195 25.00 3.26 -8.85
N THR A 196 26.08 3.96 -8.51
CA THR A 196 27.44 3.45 -8.55
C THR A 196 28.14 3.74 -7.23
N TYR A 197 29.10 2.91 -6.85
CA TYR A 197 29.81 3.08 -5.59
C TYR A 197 31.24 2.58 -5.68
N LEU A 198 32.08 3.14 -4.81
CA LEU A 198 33.41 2.66 -4.51
C LEU A 198 33.55 2.62 -2.99
N GLN A 199 34.11 1.53 -2.47
CA GLN A 199 34.35 1.36 -1.04
C GLN A 199 35.66 0.61 -0.83
N ASP A 200 36.39 0.99 0.22
CA ASP A 200 37.61 0.33 0.68
C ASP A 200 37.62 0.20 2.20
N ASP A 201 38.20 -0.89 2.69
CA ASP A 201 38.39 -1.18 4.11
C ASP A 201 39.90 -1.20 4.41
N TRP A 202 40.39 -0.07 4.88
CA TRP A 202 41.81 0.17 5.07
C TRP A 202 42.23 -0.08 6.52
N GLN A 203 43.08 -1.08 6.74
CA GLN A 203 43.73 -1.29 8.03
C GLN A 203 44.85 -0.25 8.23
N ALA A 204 44.49 0.93 8.75
CA ALA A 204 45.40 2.05 8.92
C ALA A 204 46.46 1.81 10.03
N ALA A 205 46.15 0.97 11.02
CA ALA A 205 47.08 0.52 12.05
C ALA A 205 46.62 -0.81 12.67
N ASN A 206 47.44 -1.41 13.54
CA ASN A 206 47.03 -2.58 14.32
C ASN A 206 45.79 -2.27 15.16
N GLY A 207 44.75 -3.08 14.98
CA GLY A 207 43.45 -2.88 15.64
C GLY A 207 42.61 -1.73 15.09
N LEU A 208 43.10 -0.90 14.15
CA LEU A 208 42.36 0.22 13.55
C LEU A 208 42.04 -0.05 12.08
N THR A 209 40.75 -0.14 11.76
CA THR A 209 40.25 -0.24 10.38
C THR A 209 39.41 1.00 10.07
N LEU A 210 39.66 1.59 8.91
CA LEU A 210 38.86 2.69 8.35
C LEU A 210 38.01 2.14 7.20
N ASN A 211 36.72 2.40 7.23
CA ASN A 211 35.79 2.09 6.15
C ASN A 211 35.53 3.37 5.37
N LEU A 212 36.00 3.45 4.13
CA LEU A 212 35.88 4.63 3.28
C LEU A 212 35.03 4.30 2.07
N GLY A 213 34.01 5.11 1.80
CA GLY A 213 33.15 4.88 0.65
C GLY A 213 32.56 6.14 0.07
N ILE A 214 32.23 6.08 -1.21
CA ILE A 214 31.42 7.08 -1.90
C ILE A 214 30.40 6.35 -2.77
N ARG A 215 29.17 6.85 -2.75
CA ARG A 215 28.10 6.37 -3.63
C ARG A 215 27.54 7.54 -4.41
N TYR A 216 27.31 7.36 -5.70
CA TYR A 216 26.55 8.28 -6.53
C TYR A 216 25.24 7.62 -6.90
N ASP A 217 24.12 8.30 -6.63
CA ASP A 217 22.78 7.88 -7.04
C ASP A 217 22.17 8.93 -7.96
N VAL A 218 21.34 8.52 -8.92
CA VAL A 218 20.58 9.46 -9.74
C VAL A 218 19.26 8.83 -10.16
N GLN A 219 18.18 9.58 -9.99
CA GLN A 219 16.83 9.16 -10.32
C GLN A 219 16.30 10.02 -11.47
N VAL A 220 15.90 9.39 -12.56
CA VAL A 220 15.37 10.04 -13.77
C VAL A 220 13.93 9.62 -13.98
N GLY A 221 13.06 10.57 -14.30
CA GLY A 221 11.63 10.37 -14.55
C GLY A 221 10.74 10.58 -13.32
N SER A 222 11.31 10.85 -12.15
CA SER A 222 10.54 10.98 -10.90
C SER A 222 10.16 12.42 -10.55
N PHE A 223 10.68 13.38 -11.33
CA PHE A 223 10.47 14.82 -11.10
C PHE A 223 9.57 15.47 -12.17
N ASN A 224 9.03 14.70 -13.12
CA ASN A 224 8.32 15.21 -14.31
C ASN A 224 9.15 16.24 -15.07
N GLU A 225 10.34 15.81 -15.49
CA GLU A 225 11.37 16.62 -16.12
C GLU A 225 10.94 17.20 -17.47
N ASP A 226 9.90 16.62 -18.11
CA ASP A 226 9.28 17.08 -19.37
C ASP A 226 7.74 16.94 -19.34
N VAL A 227 7.06 17.75 -18.51
CA VAL A 227 5.59 17.81 -18.48
C VAL A 227 4.99 18.15 -19.86
N PRO A 228 5.46 19.20 -20.60
CA PRO A 228 4.85 19.55 -21.89
C PRO A 228 4.93 18.42 -22.92
N GLY A 229 6.09 17.78 -23.08
CA GLY A 229 6.25 16.66 -24.01
C GLY A 229 5.46 15.42 -23.59
N LEU A 230 5.28 15.19 -22.28
CA LEU A 230 4.45 14.10 -21.79
C LEU A 230 2.95 14.34 -22.02
N LEU A 231 2.46 15.56 -21.77
CA LEU A 231 1.08 15.95 -22.07
C LEU A 231 0.77 15.88 -23.57
N ALA A 232 1.69 16.30 -24.44
CA ALA A 232 1.54 16.19 -25.88
C ALA A 232 1.38 14.73 -26.34
N LYS A 233 2.17 13.80 -25.79
CA LYS A 233 2.04 12.35 -26.09
C LYS A 233 0.72 11.76 -25.61
N ILE A 234 0.23 12.23 -24.47
CA ILE A 234 -1.08 11.82 -23.94
C ILE A 234 -2.21 12.34 -24.85
N GLN A 235 -2.10 13.58 -25.32
CA GLN A 235 -3.05 14.18 -26.26
C GLN A 235 -3.14 13.37 -27.56
N ASP A 236 -1.99 13.04 -28.14
CA ASP A 236 -1.88 12.22 -29.37
C ASP A 236 -2.55 10.84 -29.21
N LYS A 237 -2.29 10.14 -28.10
CA LYS A 237 -2.85 8.79 -27.86
C LYS A 237 -4.33 8.76 -27.53
N LEU A 238 -4.87 9.81 -26.91
CA LEU A 238 -6.25 9.83 -26.42
C LEU A 238 -7.22 10.56 -27.36
N GLY A 239 -6.74 11.08 -28.49
CA GLY A 239 -7.59 11.73 -29.49
C GLY A 239 -8.39 12.91 -28.92
N ARG A 240 -7.86 13.59 -27.89
CA ARG A 240 -8.52 14.78 -27.33
C ARG A 240 -8.38 15.93 -28.34
N ASP A 241 -9.51 16.33 -28.90
CA ASP A 241 -9.76 17.68 -29.36
C ASP A 241 -9.40 18.64 -28.22
N GLY A 242 -8.29 19.38 -28.38
CA GLY A 242 -7.62 20.21 -27.37
C GLY A 242 -8.43 21.41 -26.83
N THR A 243 -9.71 21.22 -26.51
CA THR A 243 -10.66 22.23 -26.04
C THR A 243 -10.63 22.44 -24.53
N PHE A 244 -9.62 21.92 -23.84
CA PHE A 244 -9.42 22.27 -22.43
C PHE A 244 -7.96 22.25 -22.02
N PRO A 245 -7.33 23.42 -21.91
CA PRO A 245 -6.48 23.69 -20.78
C PRO A 245 -7.29 24.58 -19.82
N TYR A 246 -7.56 24.09 -18.60
CA TYR A 246 -7.58 25.04 -17.49
C TYR A 246 -6.26 25.79 -17.61
N ASP A 247 -6.27 27.12 -17.51
CA ASP A 247 -5.03 27.88 -17.56
C ASP A 247 -4.04 27.29 -16.55
N VAL A 248 -3.00 26.63 -17.11
CA VAL A 248 -1.93 25.97 -16.37
C VAL A 248 -0.82 26.96 -16.02
N SER A 249 -1.10 28.27 -16.03
CA SER A 249 -0.17 29.33 -15.62
C SER A 249 0.50 29.06 -14.28
N VAL A 250 -0.16 28.32 -13.36
CA VAL A 250 0.45 27.84 -12.11
C VAL A 250 1.58 26.82 -12.30
N ILE A 251 1.55 26.04 -13.39
CA ILE A 251 2.64 25.15 -13.85
C ILE A 251 3.61 25.87 -14.81
N ALA A 252 3.43 27.16 -15.13
CA ALA A 252 4.34 27.89 -16.02
C ALA A 252 5.74 28.16 -15.41
N GLN A 253 6.19 27.31 -14.49
CA GLN A 253 7.58 27.16 -14.12
C GLN A 253 8.30 26.35 -15.23
N PRO A 254 9.40 26.83 -15.83
CA PRO A 254 10.15 26.07 -16.82
C PRO A 254 10.62 24.73 -16.23
N THR A 255 10.01 23.62 -16.65
CA THR A 255 10.37 22.27 -16.18
C THR A 255 11.77 21.86 -16.62
N ALA A 256 12.33 22.55 -17.63
CA ALA A 256 13.73 22.52 -18.00
C ALA A 256 14.60 22.94 -16.80
N GLY A 257 15.10 21.95 -16.06
CA GLY A 257 15.88 22.13 -14.83
C GLY A 257 15.39 21.30 -13.65
N ARG A 258 14.22 20.65 -13.75
CA ARG A 258 13.80 19.63 -12.78
C ARG A 258 14.68 18.40 -12.87
N GLY A 259 14.91 17.78 -11.71
CA GLY A 259 15.75 16.60 -11.57
C GLY A 259 16.89 16.86 -10.60
N ASP A 260 17.30 15.79 -9.93
CA ASP A 260 18.39 15.84 -8.97
C ASP A 260 19.51 14.89 -9.42
N HIS A 261 20.67 15.48 -9.69
CA HIS A 261 21.78 14.81 -10.36
C HIS A 261 23.10 14.92 -9.60
N ASN A 262 23.12 15.54 -8.42
CA ASN A 262 24.35 15.79 -7.65
C ASN A 262 24.44 14.97 -6.35
N ASN A 263 23.80 13.79 -6.33
CA ASN A 263 23.67 12.96 -5.13
C ASN A 263 24.90 12.09 -4.89
N PHE A 264 25.98 12.71 -4.41
CA PHE A 264 27.18 12.04 -3.93
C PHE A 264 27.10 11.83 -2.41
N GLY A 265 26.94 10.58 -1.98
CA GLY A 265 26.89 10.16 -0.59
C GLY A 265 28.24 9.60 -0.10
N PRO A 266 29.14 10.44 0.45
CA PRO A 266 30.34 9.96 1.13
C PRO A 266 29.99 9.22 2.42
N ARG A 267 30.82 8.24 2.76
CA ARG A 267 30.71 7.40 3.95
C ARG A 267 32.10 7.20 4.52
N VAL A 268 32.22 7.46 5.81
CA VAL A 268 33.48 7.30 6.55
C VAL A 268 33.15 6.62 7.87
N GLY A 269 33.76 5.48 8.10
CA GLY A 269 33.66 4.71 9.33
C GLY A 269 35.02 4.37 9.89
N LEU A 270 35.08 4.11 11.19
CA LEU A 270 36.24 3.54 11.85
C LEU A 270 35.79 2.45 12.82
N ALA A 271 36.61 1.43 12.95
CA ALA A 271 36.54 0.40 13.97
C ALA A 271 37.92 0.25 14.61
N TRP A 272 37.99 0.41 15.93
CA TRP A 272 39.23 0.43 16.68
C TRP A 272 39.18 -0.51 17.89
N ASP A 273 40.10 -1.46 17.94
CA ASP A 273 40.44 -2.24 19.11
C ASP A 273 41.80 -1.76 19.67
N PRO A 274 41.81 -0.93 20.72
CA PRO A 274 43.03 -0.34 21.27
C PRO A 274 44.05 -1.37 21.76
N ALA A 275 43.59 -2.53 22.22
CA ALA A 275 44.44 -3.58 22.78
C ALA A 275 44.70 -4.71 21.78
N ASN A 276 44.06 -4.66 20.60
CA ASN A 276 44.14 -5.66 19.54
C ASN A 276 43.95 -7.09 20.05
N ASN A 277 42.99 -7.28 20.95
CA ASN A 277 42.71 -8.55 21.64
C ASN A 277 41.23 -8.98 21.57
N GLY A 278 40.40 -8.26 20.82
CA GLY A 278 38.98 -8.52 20.60
C GLY A 278 38.07 -8.20 21.78
N ILE A 279 38.59 -7.62 22.87
CA ILE A 279 37.80 -7.37 24.10
C ILE A 279 37.03 -6.06 24.03
N THR A 280 37.63 -5.02 23.47
CA THR A 280 37.00 -3.68 23.35
C THR A 280 37.04 -3.24 21.91
N ASN A 281 35.89 -2.81 21.39
CA ASN A 281 35.80 -2.21 20.08
C ASN A 281 35.09 -0.86 20.19
N VAL A 282 35.80 0.20 19.81
CA VAL A 282 35.25 1.53 19.61
C VAL A 282 34.93 1.66 18.12
N HIS A 283 33.76 2.17 17.80
CA HIS A 283 33.38 2.40 16.41
C HIS A 283 32.69 3.73 16.25
N ALA A 284 32.89 4.35 15.10
CA ALA A 284 32.17 5.55 14.71
C ALA A 284 31.96 5.55 13.20
N ALA A 285 30.88 6.16 12.75
CA ALA A 285 30.60 6.29 11.32
C ALA A 285 29.78 7.54 11.04
N TYR A 286 30.08 8.15 9.90
CA TYR A 286 29.29 9.19 9.26
C TYR A 286 28.94 8.75 7.84
N GLY A 287 27.73 9.07 7.40
CA GLY A 287 27.36 8.94 6.00
C GLY A 287 26.28 9.93 5.58
N LEU A 288 26.37 10.37 4.34
CA LEU A 288 25.30 11.09 3.64
C LEU A 288 24.55 10.09 2.75
N PHE A 289 23.23 10.00 2.94
CA PHE A 289 22.37 9.05 2.26
C PHE A 289 21.26 9.78 1.54
N TYR A 290 21.02 9.44 0.27
CA TYR A 290 19.91 9.97 -0.52
C TYR A 290 18.80 8.92 -0.59
N ASP A 291 17.57 9.37 -0.45
CA ASP A 291 16.37 8.56 -0.64
C ASP A 291 15.72 8.86 -1.98
N ASN A 292 14.99 7.90 -2.52
CA ASN A 292 14.30 8.09 -3.79
C ASN A 292 13.01 8.90 -3.58
N VAL A 293 12.66 9.72 -4.57
CA VAL A 293 11.31 10.26 -4.67
C VAL A 293 10.36 9.08 -4.85
N ARG A 294 9.36 8.99 -3.96
CA ARG A 294 8.41 7.89 -3.91
C ARG A 294 7.63 7.77 -5.22
N THR A 295 7.59 6.57 -5.78
CA THR A 295 6.82 6.23 -6.99
C THR A 295 5.37 6.68 -6.88
N LEU A 296 4.79 7.16 -7.98
CA LEU A 296 3.43 7.73 -8.11
C LEU A 296 3.23 9.12 -7.51
N THR A 297 4.21 9.68 -6.81
CA THR A 297 4.08 11.06 -6.32
C THR A 297 3.85 11.96 -7.54
N ASN A 298 4.75 11.98 -8.50
CA ASN A 298 4.66 12.77 -9.73
C ASN A 298 3.46 12.49 -10.66
N PHE A 299 2.59 11.52 -10.37
CA PHE A 299 1.43 11.17 -11.21
C PHE A 299 0.36 12.28 -11.22
N ASN A 300 0.12 12.93 -10.08
CA ASN A 300 -0.99 13.87 -9.92
C ASN A 300 -0.90 15.07 -10.89
N GLU A 301 0.30 15.62 -11.09
CA GLU A 301 0.55 16.76 -11.98
C GLU A 301 0.20 16.46 -13.45
N LEU A 302 0.19 15.17 -13.82
CA LEU A 302 -0.14 14.71 -15.16
C LEU A 302 -1.59 14.26 -15.31
N THR A 303 -2.21 13.77 -14.24
CA THR A 303 -3.59 13.26 -14.30
C THR A 303 -4.64 14.36 -14.18
N TRP A 304 -4.39 15.43 -13.41
CA TRP A 304 -5.38 16.48 -13.23
C TRP A 304 -5.72 17.22 -14.54
N PRO A 305 -4.78 17.52 -15.46
CA PRO A 305 -5.12 18.11 -16.76
C PRO A 305 -5.93 17.16 -17.64
N GLN A 306 -5.90 15.86 -17.31
CA GLN A 306 -6.68 14.83 -18.00
C GLN A 306 -8.06 14.59 -17.39
N ALA A 307 -8.32 15.01 -16.15
CA ALA A 307 -9.56 14.66 -15.46
C ALA A 307 -10.78 15.26 -16.17
N LYS A 308 -11.79 14.43 -16.45
CA LYS A 308 -13.10 14.82 -17.01
C LYS A 308 -14.21 14.27 -16.13
N PRO A 309 -14.34 14.75 -14.87
CA PRO A 309 -15.28 14.17 -13.92
C PRO A 309 -16.71 14.62 -14.23
N ILE A 310 -17.63 13.68 -14.06
CA ILE A 310 -19.07 13.90 -14.08
C ILE A 310 -19.62 13.48 -12.73
N THR A 311 -20.37 14.37 -12.12
CA THR A 311 -21.10 14.11 -10.87
C THR A 311 -22.52 14.62 -11.06
N ILE A 312 -23.49 13.71 -11.11
CA ILE A 312 -24.91 14.03 -11.25
C ILE A 312 -25.61 13.62 -9.97
N GLN A 313 -26.14 14.61 -9.24
CA GLN A 313 -26.98 14.37 -8.06
C GLN A 313 -28.40 14.01 -8.52
N ASN A 314 -29.01 13.01 -7.89
CA ASN A 314 -30.33 12.48 -8.24
C ASN A 314 -30.49 12.19 -9.75
N PRO A 315 -29.63 11.35 -10.34
CA PRO A 315 -29.65 11.07 -11.77
C PRO A 315 -30.92 10.31 -12.18
N SER A 316 -31.31 10.45 -13.45
CA SER A 316 -32.28 9.55 -14.07
C SER A 316 -31.69 8.14 -14.24
N TYR A 317 -32.52 7.10 -14.23
CA TYR A 317 -32.11 5.70 -14.41
C TYR A 317 -32.99 5.05 -15.49
N PRO A 318 -32.44 4.17 -16.35
CA PRO A 318 -31.04 3.73 -16.44
C PRO A 318 -30.10 4.71 -17.15
N ASP A 319 -30.61 5.79 -17.72
CA ASP A 319 -29.83 6.80 -18.42
C ASP A 319 -29.57 8.03 -17.54
N PRO A 320 -28.35 8.23 -17.01
CA PRO A 320 -27.99 9.35 -16.14
C PRO A 320 -27.87 10.65 -16.93
N PHE A 321 -27.70 10.58 -18.25
CA PHE A 321 -27.52 11.75 -19.12
C PHE A 321 -28.86 12.26 -19.68
N GLY A 322 -29.96 11.53 -19.48
CA GLY A 322 -31.31 11.95 -19.88
C GLY A 322 -31.40 12.31 -21.36
N GLY A 323 -30.78 11.50 -22.23
CA GLY A 323 -30.74 11.69 -23.68
C GLY A 323 -29.77 12.77 -24.18
N ARG A 324 -29.00 13.42 -23.30
CA ARG A 324 -27.99 14.42 -23.67
C ARG A 324 -26.61 13.76 -23.81
N THR A 325 -25.67 14.47 -24.43
CA THR A 325 -24.29 13.99 -24.52
C THR A 325 -23.60 14.01 -23.16
N ARG A 326 -22.67 13.10 -22.96
CA ARG A 326 -21.84 13.00 -21.75
C ARG A 326 -21.10 14.31 -21.45
N GLU A 327 -20.61 14.95 -22.50
CA GLU A 327 -19.83 16.19 -22.44
C GLU A 327 -20.64 17.34 -21.81
N ALA A 328 -21.97 17.32 -21.93
CA ALA A 328 -22.85 18.32 -21.32
C ALA A 328 -22.90 18.26 -19.78
N PHE A 329 -22.37 17.20 -19.17
CA PHE A 329 -22.34 17.00 -17.71
C PHE A 329 -20.94 17.03 -17.12
N LEU A 330 -19.93 17.41 -17.91
CA LEU A 330 -18.59 17.66 -17.38
C LEU A 330 -18.66 18.72 -16.29
N SER A 331 -18.03 18.43 -15.15
CA SER A 331 -18.00 19.35 -14.03
C SER A 331 -17.35 20.68 -14.45
N ALA A 332 -18.07 21.78 -14.27
CA ALA A 332 -17.54 23.13 -14.37
C ALA A 332 -16.99 23.65 -13.04
N THR A 333 -17.12 22.88 -11.95
CA THR A 333 -16.58 23.25 -10.65
C THR A 333 -15.05 23.34 -10.74
N PRO A 334 -14.43 24.43 -10.24
CA PRO A 334 -12.98 24.54 -10.18
C PRO A 334 -12.36 23.29 -9.53
N PRO A 335 -11.32 22.66 -10.12
CA PRO A 335 -10.76 21.45 -9.55
C PRO A 335 -9.81 21.76 -8.37
N THR A 336 -9.54 20.73 -7.57
CA THR A 336 -8.37 20.71 -6.67
C THR A 336 -7.22 20.05 -7.43
N ILE A 337 -6.08 20.73 -7.51
CA ILE A 337 -4.92 20.24 -8.26
C ILE A 337 -3.73 20.01 -7.33
N THR A 338 -2.70 19.36 -7.86
CA THR A 338 -1.41 19.18 -7.20
C THR A 338 -0.30 19.45 -8.19
N VAL A 339 0.67 20.25 -7.77
CA VAL A 339 1.78 20.72 -8.60
C VAL A 339 3.10 20.47 -7.85
N GLY A 340 4.12 20.00 -8.56
CA GLY A 340 5.45 19.83 -8.01
C GLY A 340 6.28 21.11 -8.11
N SER A 341 7.09 21.42 -7.10
CA SER A 341 8.09 22.47 -7.18
C SER A 341 9.19 22.10 -8.17
N ASN A 342 9.64 23.07 -8.97
CA ASN A 342 10.79 22.84 -9.85
C ASN A 342 12.11 22.65 -9.08
N ALA A 343 12.15 23.06 -7.80
CA ALA A 343 13.30 22.88 -6.92
C ALA A 343 13.27 21.54 -6.16
N GLN A 344 12.47 20.58 -6.61
CA GLN A 344 12.37 19.28 -5.96
C GLN A 344 13.70 18.52 -6.06
N ILE A 345 14.14 17.97 -4.93
CA ILE A 345 15.37 17.18 -4.78
C ILE A 345 15.06 15.81 -4.19
N ASN A 346 16.02 14.90 -4.24
CA ASN A 346 15.98 13.67 -3.46
C ASN A 346 16.14 14.01 -1.97
N PRO A 347 15.22 13.56 -1.08
CA PRO A 347 15.42 13.73 0.36
C PRO A 347 16.72 13.07 0.78
N TYR A 348 17.51 13.73 1.64
CA TYR A 348 18.80 13.21 2.06
C TYR A 348 18.96 13.25 3.57
N ALA A 349 19.82 12.39 4.11
CA ALA A 349 20.04 12.26 5.53
C ALA A 349 21.53 12.18 5.87
N HIS A 350 21.95 13.05 6.78
CA HIS A 350 23.21 12.90 7.50
C HIS A 350 23.00 11.93 8.65
N GLN A 351 23.72 10.81 8.64
CA GLN A 351 23.70 9.84 9.74
C GLN A 351 25.05 9.82 10.42
N PHE A 352 25.06 9.93 11.74
CA PHE A 352 26.25 9.79 12.57
C PHE A 352 25.99 8.75 13.66
N ASN A 353 26.95 7.86 13.85
CA ASN A 353 26.90 6.80 14.84
C ASN A 353 28.25 6.76 15.57
N VAL A 354 28.23 6.59 16.90
CA VAL A 354 29.43 6.38 17.69
C VAL A 354 29.10 5.41 18.82
N GLY A 355 29.97 4.46 19.10
CA GLY A 355 29.69 3.44 20.08
C GLY A 355 30.89 2.69 20.57
N VAL A 356 30.65 1.92 21.63
CA VAL A 356 31.64 1.04 22.25
C VAL A 356 31.02 -0.29 22.59
N ASN A 357 31.69 -1.35 22.19
CA ASN A 357 31.43 -2.72 22.58
C ASN A 357 32.52 -3.19 23.54
N ARG A 358 32.15 -3.83 24.64
CA ARG A 358 33.12 -4.40 25.58
C ARG A 358 32.68 -5.76 26.11
N LEU A 359 33.57 -6.74 26.01
CA LEU A 359 33.45 -8.01 26.71
C LEU A 359 33.85 -7.82 28.18
N LEU A 360 32.91 -7.97 29.10
CA LEU A 360 33.14 -7.87 30.55
C LEU A 360 33.58 -9.22 31.14
N ARG A 361 33.07 -10.31 30.58
CA ARG A 361 33.42 -11.71 30.87
C ARG A 361 33.33 -12.50 29.56
N PRO A 362 33.94 -13.70 29.44
CA PRO A 362 33.88 -14.50 28.21
C PRO A 362 32.45 -14.74 27.65
N ASP A 363 31.45 -14.71 28.53
CA ASP A 363 30.04 -14.89 28.22
C ASP A 363 29.18 -13.63 28.36
N LEU A 364 29.73 -12.46 28.70
CA LEU A 364 28.97 -11.23 28.97
C LEU A 364 29.59 -10.03 28.25
N ALA A 365 28.80 -9.40 27.37
CA ALA A 365 29.16 -8.20 26.64
C ALA A 365 28.18 -7.04 26.92
N VAL A 366 28.70 -5.82 26.87
CA VAL A 366 27.92 -4.58 26.96
C VAL A 366 28.25 -3.70 25.76
N THR A 367 27.22 -3.09 25.19
CA THR A 367 27.32 -2.12 24.10
C THR A 367 26.60 -0.84 24.50
N ALA A 368 27.19 0.30 24.16
CA ALA A 368 26.54 1.60 24.20
C ALA A 368 26.82 2.33 22.89
N ASP A 369 25.76 2.66 22.15
CA ASP A 369 25.82 3.38 20.89
C ASP A 369 24.96 4.64 20.96
N PHE A 370 25.47 5.73 20.40
CA PHE A 370 24.71 6.95 20.15
C PHE A 370 24.57 7.13 18.64
N THR A 371 23.33 7.37 18.19
CA THR A 371 23.01 7.63 16.79
C THR A 371 22.24 8.94 16.65
N THR A 372 22.54 9.69 15.59
CA THR A 372 21.76 10.85 15.16
C THR A 372 21.54 10.82 13.67
N VAL A 373 20.33 11.18 13.26
CA VAL A 373 19.92 11.30 11.86
C VAL A 373 19.28 12.66 11.68
N SER A 374 19.84 13.47 10.79
CA SER A 374 19.25 14.72 10.33
C SER A 374 18.89 14.57 8.87
N ARG A 375 17.59 14.45 8.60
CA ARG A 375 17.00 14.32 7.26
C ARG A 375 16.49 15.67 6.79
N TYR A 376 16.74 15.98 5.53
CA TYR A 376 16.37 17.22 4.89
C TYR A 376 15.70 16.98 3.55
N GLY A 377 14.90 17.95 3.11
CA GLY A 377 14.30 17.92 1.78
C GLY A 377 13.18 16.90 1.62
N ASP A 378 12.55 16.47 2.73
CA ASP A 378 11.35 15.63 2.67
C ASP A 378 10.15 16.47 2.19
N ARG A 379 9.10 15.78 1.74
CA ARG A 379 7.98 16.38 1.03
C ARG A 379 7.00 17.08 1.99
N ASP A 380 6.91 18.39 1.87
CA ASP A 380 5.76 19.20 2.30
C ASP A 380 4.77 19.41 1.15
N ALA A 381 3.50 19.69 1.49
CA ALA A 381 2.43 19.93 0.52
C ALA A 381 1.52 21.11 0.92
N PRO A 382 2.05 22.34 1.11
CA PRO A 382 1.22 23.51 1.40
C PRO A 382 0.18 23.77 0.30
N GLU A 383 -1.01 24.20 0.70
CA GLU A 383 -1.99 24.81 -0.19
C GLU A 383 -1.56 26.25 -0.51
N ILE A 384 -1.36 26.58 -1.78
CA ILE A 384 -0.88 27.92 -2.19
C ILE A 384 -1.98 28.82 -2.76
N ASN A 385 -3.20 28.30 -2.93
CA ASN A 385 -4.34 29.07 -3.41
C ASN A 385 -5.22 29.61 -2.27
N ILE A 386 -4.61 29.86 -1.11
CA ILE A 386 -5.28 30.43 0.07
C ILE A 386 -5.82 31.82 -0.31
N PRO A 387 -7.06 32.18 0.06
CA PRO A 387 -7.58 33.51 -0.20
C PRO A 387 -6.71 34.55 0.49
N ASP A 388 -6.47 35.69 -0.14
CA ASP A 388 -5.81 36.81 0.52
C ASP A 388 -6.60 37.23 1.77
N GLN A 389 -5.90 37.53 2.86
CA GLN A 389 -6.49 37.74 4.18
C GLN A 389 -7.48 38.91 4.21
N VAL A 390 -7.24 39.94 3.39
CA VAL A 390 -8.04 41.17 3.35
C VAL A 390 -9.08 41.11 2.25
N THR A 391 -8.66 40.87 1.01
CA THR A 391 -9.52 40.92 -0.18
C THR A 391 -10.38 39.67 -0.35
N ARG A 392 -10.03 38.56 0.32
CA ARG A 392 -10.68 37.25 0.19
C ARG A 392 -10.67 36.67 -1.23
N GLN A 393 -9.83 37.22 -2.10
CA GLN A 393 -9.64 36.72 -3.46
C GLN A 393 -8.54 35.66 -3.49
N ARG A 394 -8.78 34.59 -4.25
CA ARG A 394 -7.79 33.53 -4.46
C ARG A 394 -6.80 33.93 -5.56
N PRO A 395 -5.49 33.68 -5.39
CA PRO A 395 -4.49 33.94 -6.45
C PRO A 395 -4.78 33.20 -7.76
N TYR A 396 -5.34 32.00 -7.68
CA TYR A 396 -5.75 31.17 -8.80
C TYR A 396 -7.26 30.87 -8.73
N PRO A 397 -8.14 31.81 -9.16
CA PRO A 397 -9.60 31.67 -9.05
C PRO A 397 -10.16 30.47 -9.82
N GLN A 398 -9.43 29.95 -10.80
CA GLN A 398 -9.81 28.78 -11.61
C GLN A 398 -9.66 27.44 -10.87
N PHE A 399 -9.09 27.44 -9.65
CA PHE A 399 -8.93 26.25 -8.82
C PHE A 399 -9.60 26.46 -7.46
N VAL A 400 -10.16 25.39 -6.87
CA VAL A 400 -10.54 25.43 -5.45
C VAL A 400 -9.27 25.46 -4.60
N ARG A 401 -8.29 24.64 -4.99
CA ARG A 401 -7.08 24.33 -4.23
C ARG A 401 -5.94 23.95 -5.15
N VAL A 402 -4.74 24.35 -4.78
CA VAL A 402 -3.46 24.05 -5.40
C VAL A 402 -2.53 23.54 -4.31
N ASN A 403 -2.44 22.21 -4.17
CA ASN A 403 -1.46 21.59 -3.29
C ASN A 403 -0.09 21.65 -3.96
N PHE A 404 0.84 22.36 -3.35
CA PHE A 404 2.16 22.58 -3.91
C PHE A 404 3.19 21.71 -3.18
N TRP A 405 3.76 20.76 -3.89
CA TRP A 405 4.76 19.86 -3.31
C TRP A 405 6.15 20.45 -3.37
N GLN A 406 6.81 20.50 -2.22
CA GLN A 406 8.13 21.09 -2.09
C GLN A 406 8.98 20.33 -1.07
N PRO A 407 10.31 20.26 -1.26
CA PRO A 407 11.22 19.54 -0.37
C PRO A 407 11.61 20.42 0.82
N THR A 408 10.66 20.75 1.71
CA THR A 408 10.91 21.66 2.85
C THR A 408 10.73 21.03 4.22
N ALA A 409 10.30 19.77 4.28
CA ALA A 409 10.16 19.06 5.55
C ALA A 409 11.51 18.47 5.98
N ASP A 410 11.87 18.70 7.24
CA ASP A 410 13.09 18.16 7.84
C ASP A 410 12.73 17.27 9.05
N ASN A 411 13.50 16.21 9.27
CA ASN A 411 13.28 15.28 10.39
C ASN A 411 14.58 15.05 11.16
N TYR A 412 14.48 15.05 12.48
CA TYR A 412 15.62 14.90 13.38
C TYR A 412 15.37 13.74 14.32
N TYR A 413 16.26 12.76 14.31
CA TYR A 413 16.23 11.63 15.23
C TYR A 413 17.54 11.54 15.99
N LYS A 414 17.48 11.30 17.29
CA LYS A 414 18.65 10.93 18.09
C LYS A 414 18.30 9.85 19.09
N ALA A 415 19.22 8.92 19.30
CA ALA A 415 19.03 7.84 20.26
C ALA A 415 20.31 7.39 20.94
N LEU A 416 20.18 7.04 22.22
CA LEU A 416 21.12 6.23 22.97
C LEU A 416 20.59 4.79 22.98
N LEU A 417 21.40 3.86 22.49
CA LEU A 417 21.13 2.44 22.40
C LEU A 417 22.07 1.73 23.38
N LEU A 418 21.49 1.02 24.34
CA LEU A 418 22.24 0.23 25.32
C LEU A 418 21.88 -1.24 25.14
N LYS A 419 22.89 -2.10 25.10
CA LYS A 419 22.69 -3.54 24.98
C LYS A 419 23.54 -4.26 26.02
N VAL A 420 22.95 -5.25 26.70
CA VAL A 420 23.66 -6.22 27.52
C VAL A 420 23.35 -7.60 26.96
N GLU A 421 24.37 -8.32 26.57
CA GLU A 421 24.26 -9.65 25.99
C GLU A 421 25.02 -10.65 26.86
N LYS A 422 24.32 -11.66 27.35
CA LYS A 422 24.91 -12.82 27.98
C LYS A 422 24.69 -14.04 27.10
N ARG A 423 25.79 -14.58 26.58
CA ARG A 423 25.81 -15.80 25.76
C ARG A 423 25.45 -17.02 26.61
N MET A 424 25.01 -18.09 25.95
CA MET A 424 24.65 -19.33 26.63
C MET A 424 25.82 -19.86 27.45
N SER A 425 25.68 -19.78 28.77
CA SER A 425 26.63 -20.32 29.74
C SER A 425 25.87 -20.67 31.01
N ARG A 426 26.28 -21.73 31.72
CA ARG A 426 25.60 -22.17 32.95
C ARG A 426 24.08 -22.32 32.76
N HIS A 427 23.67 -22.85 31.60
CA HIS A 427 22.28 -23.13 31.21
C HIS A 427 21.36 -21.93 30.93
N TYR A 428 21.88 -20.72 30.76
CA TYR A 428 21.03 -19.61 30.34
C TYR A 428 21.75 -18.63 29.40
N GLN A 429 20.96 -17.94 28.59
CA GLN A 429 21.35 -16.78 27.79
C GLN A 429 20.35 -15.64 28.02
N ALA A 430 20.79 -14.40 27.90
CA ALA A 430 19.94 -13.23 28.06
C ALA A 430 20.37 -12.10 27.14
N LEU A 431 19.41 -11.31 26.68
CA LEU A 431 19.62 -10.09 25.91
C LEU A 431 18.72 -9.00 26.46
N LEU A 432 19.32 -7.91 26.91
CA LEU A 432 18.65 -6.69 27.31
C LEU A 432 19.00 -5.59 26.31
N SER A 433 18.00 -4.95 25.71
CA SER A 433 18.15 -3.84 24.78
C SER A 433 17.30 -2.66 25.21
N TYR A 434 17.91 -1.50 25.41
CA TYR A 434 17.24 -0.28 25.81
C TYR A 434 17.52 0.86 24.83
N THR A 435 16.48 1.56 24.42
CA THR A 435 16.55 2.72 23.54
C THR A 435 15.94 3.92 24.25
N LEU A 436 16.75 4.95 24.46
CA LEU A 436 16.29 6.30 24.79
C LEU A 436 16.36 7.14 23.52
N SER A 437 15.23 7.62 23.02
CA SER A 437 15.20 8.36 21.76
C SER A 437 14.40 9.66 21.78
N LYS A 438 14.69 10.54 20.81
CA LYS A 438 13.90 11.74 20.49
C LYS A 438 13.77 11.83 18.97
N ALA A 439 12.54 11.90 18.48
CA ALA A 439 12.22 12.24 17.10
C ALA A 439 11.47 13.59 17.04
N GLU A 440 11.85 14.44 16.10
CA GLU A 440 11.24 15.74 15.86
C GLU A 440 11.07 15.96 14.35
N ASP A 441 9.96 16.58 13.97
CA ASP A 441 9.66 16.97 12.59
C ASP A 441 9.61 18.50 12.53
N ASP A 442 10.18 19.09 11.49
CA ASP A 442 10.15 20.51 11.19
C ASP A 442 9.50 20.72 9.82
N THR A 443 8.20 21.02 9.83
CA THR A 443 7.33 20.94 8.65
C THR A 443 6.48 22.18 8.53
N LEU A 444 6.06 22.54 7.32
CA LEU A 444 5.01 23.54 7.15
C LEU A 444 3.68 23.06 7.75
N THR A 445 3.02 23.93 8.49
CA THR A 445 1.70 23.68 9.08
C THR A 445 0.83 24.91 8.99
N SER A 446 -0.46 24.71 8.70
CA SER A 446 -1.51 25.73 8.80
C SER A 446 -2.34 25.61 10.07
N ALA A 447 -1.96 24.69 10.97
CA ALA A 447 -2.77 24.34 12.13
C ALA A 447 -2.67 25.35 13.29
N LEU A 448 -2.15 26.55 13.11
CA LEU A 448 -1.97 27.52 14.20
C LEU A 448 -3.00 28.64 14.08
N SER A 449 -3.90 28.78 15.06
CA SER A 449 -4.99 29.76 15.00
C SER A 449 -4.53 31.23 14.96
N ASP A 450 -3.32 31.50 15.42
CA ASP A 450 -2.70 32.83 15.47
C ASP A 450 -1.88 33.16 14.21
N HIS A 451 -1.85 32.25 13.22
CA HIS A 451 -1.13 32.44 11.98
C HIS A 451 -2.05 32.22 10.78
N TYR A 452 -2.03 33.12 9.80
CA TYR A 452 -2.80 32.98 8.57
C TYR A 452 -1.99 32.20 7.53
N GLY A 453 -2.51 31.05 7.07
CA GLY A 453 -1.81 30.18 6.13
C GLY A 453 -0.73 29.32 6.78
N TYR A 454 0.36 29.03 6.06
CA TYR A 454 1.40 28.10 6.53
C TYR A 454 2.55 28.80 7.24
N THR A 455 3.07 28.16 8.28
CA THR A 455 4.33 28.50 8.94
C THR A 455 5.14 27.23 9.22
N LYS A 456 6.48 27.34 9.23
CA LYS A 456 7.36 26.21 9.47
C LYS A 456 7.60 26.05 10.97
N VAL A 457 7.29 24.88 11.51
CA VAL A 457 7.30 24.63 12.95
C VAL A 457 7.95 23.30 13.28
N ARG A 458 8.92 23.35 14.19
CA ARG A 458 9.52 22.16 14.80
C ARG A 458 8.65 21.62 15.94
N ARG A 459 8.35 20.33 15.89
CA ARG A 459 7.44 19.63 16.80
C ARG A 459 7.87 18.18 17.05
N PRO A 460 7.33 17.49 18.07
CA PRO A 460 7.58 16.06 18.25
C PRO A 460 7.13 15.25 17.03
N GLY A 461 7.93 14.26 16.64
CA GLY A 461 7.59 13.37 15.55
C GLY A 461 6.53 12.35 15.94
N VAL A 462 5.71 11.90 14.99
CA VAL A 462 4.57 10.99 15.25
C VAL A 462 4.99 9.61 15.78
N ALA A 463 6.19 9.18 15.42
CA ALA A 463 6.80 7.95 15.89
C ALA A 463 7.78 8.18 17.05
N ASP A 464 7.85 9.39 17.62
CA ASP A 464 8.72 9.68 18.75
C ASP A 464 8.36 8.78 19.92
N ARG A 465 9.24 7.84 20.27
CA ARG A 465 9.08 6.95 21.42
C ARG A 465 10.26 7.11 22.35
N ARG A 466 10.04 7.86 23.43
CA ARG A 466 11.10 8.25 24.36
C ARG A 466 11.85 7.04 24.93
N HIS A 467 11.14 6.02 25.39
CA HIS A 467 11.72 4.84 26.01
C HIS A 467 11.23 3.57 25.33
N ARG A 468 12.14 2.65 25.05
CA ARG A 468 11.82 1.25 24.73
C ARG A 468 12.82 0.33 25.41
N LEU A 469 12.30 -0.69 26.09
CA LEU A 469 13.07 -1.77 26.68
C LEU A 469 12.58 -3.08 26.09
N VAL A 470 13.49 -3.88 25.55
CA VAL A 470 13.24 -5.26 25.17
C VAL A 470 14.16 -6.14 25.99
N ALA A 471 13.58 -7.08 26.73
CA ALA A 471 14.32 -8.05 27.53
C ALA A 471 13.95 -9.44 27.04
N SER A 472 14.94 -10.27 26.73
CA SER A 472 14.70 -11.66 26.35
C SER A 472 15.70 -12.57 27.03
N GLY A 473 15.30 -13.82 27.23
CA GLY A 473 16.14 -14.82 27.85
C GLY A 473 15.71 -16.21 27.50
N ILE A 474 16.66 -17.13 27.51
CA ILE A 474 16.41 -18.55 27.35
C ILE A 474 17.15 -19.31 28.45
N VAL A 475 16.45 -20.22 29.11
CA VAL A 475 16.97 -21.12 30.13
C VAL A 475 16.83 -22.54 29.61
N ALA A 476 17.94 -23.26 29.54
CA ALA A 476 17.96 -24.69 29.31
C ALA A 476 17.63 -25.39 30.64
N LEU A 477 16.57 -26.20 30.61
CA LEU A 477 16.11 -26.98 31.74
C LEU A 477 16.56 -28.45 31.58
N PRO A 478 16.57 -29.25 32.66
CA PRO A 478 16.83 -30.68 32.57
C PRO A 478 15.91 -31.39 31.58
N TYR A 479 16.32 -32.58 31.13
CA TYR A 479 15.55 -33.42 30.21
C TYR A 479 15.28 -32.76 28.86
N ASP A 480 16.27 -32.10 28.23
CA ASP A 480 16.12 -31.47 26.91
C ASP A 480 14.89 -30.54 26.83
N MET A 481 14.66 -29.77 27.89
CA MET A 481 13.62 -28.75 27.97
C MET A 481 14.23 -27.37 27.86
N GLN A 482 13.46 -26.42 27.36
CA GLN A 482 13.87 -25.04 27.22
C GLN A 482 12.70 -24.12 27.52
N LEU A 483 12.96 -23.09 28.34
CA LEU A 483 12.02 -22.00 28.58
C LEU A 483 12.62 -20.71 28.06
N SER A 484 11.87 -19.97 27.26
CA SER A 484 12.25 -18.65 26.77
C SER A 484 11.17 -17.62 27.09
N ALA A 485 11.60 -16.40 27.36
CA ALA A 485 10.74 -15.26 27.61
C ALA A 485 11.20 -14.07 26.77
N ILE A 486 10.26 -13.25 26.31
CA ILE A 486 10.54 -11.93 25.75
C ILE A 486 9.52 -10.92 26.31
N GLY A 487 10.02 -9.78 26.76
CA GLY A 487 9.22 -8.64 27.20
C GLY A 487 9.54 -7.42 26.37
N ASP A 488 8.50 -6.69 25.95
CA ASP A 488 8.62 -5.41 25.23
C ASP A 488 7.84 -4.32 25.98
N PHE A 489 8.56 -3.30 26.42
CA PHE A 489 8.06 -2.21 27.24
C PHE A 489 8.38 -0.88 26.56
N ARG A 490 7.38 -0.03 26.42
CA ARG A 490 7.43 1.16 25.55
C ARG A 490 6.72 2.31 26.23
N SER A 491 7.32 3.51 26.21
CA SER A 491 6.59 4.73 26.55
C SER A 491 5.50 5.02 25.51
N SER A 492 4.52 5.85 25.87
CA SER A 492 3.46 6.30 24.96
C SER A 492 4.01 6.95 23.69
N LEU A 493 3.24 6.90 22.61
CA LEU A 493 3.42 7.76 21.44
C LEU A 493 2.83 9.16 21.74
N PRO A 494 3.33 10.23 21.11
CA PRO A 494 2.58 11.47 21.05
C PRO A 494 1.28 11.29 20.26
N PHE A 495 0.34 12.21 20.45
CA PHE A 495 -0.85 12.34 19.63
C PHE A 495 -1.02 13.80 19.21
N GLY A 496 -1.70 14.03 18.09
CA GLY A 496 -1.99 15.36 17.58
C GLY A 496 -3.35 15.85 18.10
N PRO A 497 -3.39 16.87 18.98
CA PRO A 497 -4.64 17.55 19.33
C PRO A 497 -5.35 18.07 18.07
N ILE A 498 -6.68 18.17 18.10
CA ILE A 498 -7.49 18.75 17.01
C ILE A 498 -8.65 19.56 17.57
N THR A 499 -9.22 20.47 16.78
CA THR A 499 -10.46 21.19 17.11
C THR A 499 -11.66 20.77 16.27
N SER A 500 -11.46 19.82 15.33
CA SER A 500 -12.48 19.17 14.49
C SER A 500 -13.48 20.11 13.82
N GLY A 501 -13.20 20.50 12.58
CA GLY A 501 -14.13 21.26 11.73
C GLY A 501 -14.25 22.75 12.08
N LEU A 502 -13.32 23.27 12.88
CA LEU A 502 -13.18 24.69 13.15
C LEU A 502 -12.07 25.29 12.29
N ASP A 503 -12.36 26.46 11.73
CA ASP A 503 -11.42 27.36 11.06
C ASP A 503 -11.24 28.57 11.99
N LEU A 504 -10.15 28.57 12.75
CA LEU A 504 -9.88 29.55 13.81
C LEU A 504 -9.16 30.79 13.29
N ASN A 505 -8.38 30.66 12.21
CA ASN A 505 -7.66 31.77 11.58
C ASN A 505 -8.39 32.32 10.33
N ASN A 506 -9.52 31.69 9.95
CA ASN A 506 -10.38 32.05 8.82
C ASN A 506 -9.63 32.05 7.48
N ASP A 507 -8.70 31.10 7.29
CA ASP A 507 -7.90 30.95 6.07
C ASP A 507 -8.48 29.91 5.09
N THR A 508 -9.60 29.29 5.44
CA THR A 508 -10.32 28.26 4.68
C THR A 508 -9.63 26.89 4.61
N LEU A 509 -8.59 26.63 5.42
CA LEU A 509 -7.81 25.39 5.39
C LEU A 509 -8.22 24.32 6.41
N SER A 510 -9.28 24.55 7.18
CA SER A 510 -9.72 23.63 8.23
C SER A 510 -9.86 22.17 7.74
N GLY A 511 -9.02 21.27 8.29
CA GLY A 511 -9.11 19.83 8.07
C GLY A 511 -8.49 19.30 6.77
N THR A 512 -7.56 20.01 6.12
CA THR A 512 -7.11 19.61 4.79
C THR A 512 -5.58 19.65 4.50
N SER A 513 -4.84 18.57 4.75
CA SER A 513 -3.69 18.21 3.88
C SER A 513 -3.28 16.74 4.03
N VAL A 514 -2.75 16.16 2.95
CA VAL A 514 -2.48 14.72 2.76
C VAL A 514 -1.09 14.29 3.28
N SER A 515 -0.33 15.18 3.93
CA SER A 515 1.08 14.93 4.28
C SER A 515 1.46 15.07 5.75
N ALA A 516 0.55 15.49 6.64
CA ALA A 516 0.80 15.51 8.09
C ALA A 516 -0.45 15.03 8.85
N PRO A 517 -0.31 14.25 9.93
CA PRO A 517 -1.48 13.87 10.72
C PRO A 517 -2.11 15.12 11.34
N ALA A 518 -3.40 15.30 10.99
CA ALA A 518 -4.38 16.14 11.67
C ALA A 518 -4.11 17.67 11.69
N ASN A 519 -4.28 18.33 10.55
CA ASN A 519 -4.27 19.80 10.48
C ASN A 519 -5.70 20.36 10.67
N SER A 520 -6.26 20.17 11.86
CA SER A 520 -7.31 21.07 12.36
C SER A 520 -6.63 22.25 13.03
N ASP A 521 -7.18 23.44 12.89
CA ASP A 521 -6.62 24.63 13.54
C ASP A 521 -6.56 24.44 15.05
N LEU A 522 -5.41 24.72 15.63
CA LEU A 522 -5.14 24.55 17.04
C LEU A 522 -5.15 25.91 17.72
N PRO A 523 -5.58 25.98 18.99
CA PRO A 523 -5.47 27.21 19.76
C PRO A 523 -4.03 27.71 19.80
N ALA A 524 -3.86 29.04 19.84
CA ALA A 524 -2.55 29.68 19.92
C ALA A 524 -1.69 29.06 21.04
N GLY A 525 -0.45 28.71 20.72
CA GLY A 525 0.47 28.05 21.65
C GLY A 525 0.33 26.53 21.77
N VAL A 526 -0.63 25.89 21.08
CA VAL A 526 -0.75 24.43 21.01
C VAL A 526 -0.10 23.91 19.74
N LEU A 527 0.98 23.14 19.88
CA LEU A 527 1.69 22.58 18.74
C LEU A 527 1.03 21.28 18.23
N PRO A 528 1.06 21.00 16.91
CA PRO A 528 0.66 19.70 16.39
C PRO A 528 1.51 18.57 16.97
N VAL A 529 0.91 17.39 17.18
CA VAL A 529 1.61 16.18 17.70
C VAL A 529 2.26 16.40 19.09
N SER A 530 1.89 17.47 19.80
CA SER A 530 2.51 17.82 21.07
C SER A 530 2.11 16.93 22.24
N GLY A 531 0.99 16.19 22.15
CA GLY A 531 0.33 15.41 23.21
C GLY A 531 1.21 14.96 24.39
N CYS A 532 1.64 13.70 24.42
CA CYS A 532 2.44 13.17 25.53
C CYS A 532 3.91 13.69 25.58
N ARG A 533 4.19 14.90 25.08
CA ARG A 533 5.55 15.42 24.93
C ARG A 533 5.72 16.86 25.40
N ALA A 534 4.99 17.78 24.77
CA ALA A 534 5.15 19.24 24.94
C ALA A 534 3.78 19.95 24.84
N LEU A 535 2.72 19.29 25.29
CA LEU A 535 1.36 19.82 25.22
C LEU A 535 1.19 21.03 26.16
N ASN A 536 0.71 22.14 25.61
CA ASN A 536 0.36 23.33 26.36
C ASN A 536 -1.07 23.22 26.89
N LEU A 537 -1.23 22.70 28.12
CA LEU A 537 -2.54 22.53 28.74
C LEU A 537 -3.24 23.85 29.07
N ASP A 538 -2.50 24.91 29.34
CA ASP A 538 -3.08 26.22 29.67
C ASP A 538 -3.78 26.82 28.44
N ALA A 539 -3.13 26.77 27.28
CA ALA A 539 -3.74 27.19 26.00
C ALA A 539 -4.98 26.37 25.65
N ILE A 540 -4.93 25.05 25.88
CA ILE A 540 -6.08 24.15 25.69
C ILE A 540 -7.23 24.52 26.62
N ASN A 541 -6.94 24.76 27.90
CA ASN A 541 -7.95 25.09 28.89
C ASN A 541 -8.54 26.49 28.68
N ALA A 542 -7.75 27.45 28.21
CA ALA A 542 -8.25 28.75 27.78
C ALA A 542 -9.27 28.60 26.63
N PHE A 543 -8.94 27.82 25.60
CA PHE A 543 -9.84 27.53 24.49
C PHE A 543 -11.12 26.78 24.91
N ARG A 544 -10.99 25.80 25.80
CA ARG A 544 -12.13 25.04 26.33
C ARG A 544 -13.05 25.93 27.15
N THR A 545 -12.48 26.77 28.03
CA THR A 545 -13.23 27.73 28.85
C THR A 545 -13.99 28.73 27.98
N SER A 546 -13.39 29.22 26.89
CA SER A 546 -14.05 30.15 25.96
C SER A 546 -15.27 29.54 25.24
N ARG A 547 -15.43 28.21 25.29
CA ARG A 547 -16.56 27.45 24.73
C ARG A 547 -17.43 26.78 25.80
N SER A 548 -17.29 27.21 27.06
CA SER A 548 -18.01 26.65 28.20
C SER A 548 -17.78 25.13 28.38
N LEU A 549 -16.61 24.63 27.96
CA LEU A 549 -16.20 23.24 28.17
C LEU A 549 -15.37 23.11 29.46
N THR A 550 -15.53 21.98 30.16
CA THR A 550 -14.79 21.70 31.39
C THR A 550 -13.27 21.65 31.14
N PRO A 551 -12.44 22.33 31.94
CA PRO A 551 -10.98 22.25 31.81
C PRO A 551 -10.44 20.83 31.95
N VAL A 552 -9.39 20.52 31.19
CA VAL A 552 -8.63 19.27 31.25
C VAL A 552 -7.53 19.41 32.29
N THR A 553 -7.59 18.60 33.35
CA THR A 553 -6.58 18.57 34.42
C THR A 553 -5.60 17.40 34.27
N GLN A 554 -5.95 16.39 33.46
CA GLN A 554 -5.15 15.19 33.27
C GLN A 554 -5.22 14.71 31.82
N VAL A 555 -4.04 14.40 31.25
CA VAL A 555 -3.89 13.74 29.95
C VAL A 555 -3.23 12.39 30.17
N ASP A 556 -3.90 11.33 29.70
CA ASP A 556 -3.41 9.97 29.79
C ASP A 556 -2.32 9.73 28.76
N CYS A 557 -1.22 9.12 29.17
CA CYS A 557 -0.12 8.77 28.27
C CYS A 557 0.19 7.28 28.41
N PRO A 558 -0.67 6.41 27.85
CA PRO A 558 -0.57 4.98 28.08
C PRO A 558 0.74 4.43 27.53
N GLY A 559 1.51 3.77 28.40
CA GLY A 559 2.64 2.93 27.98
C GLY A 559 2.15 1.59 27.45
N PHE A 560 3.00 0.92 26.68
CA PHE A 560 2.79 -0.44 26.23
C PHE A 560 3.68 -1.40 27.01
N ALA A 561 3.14 -2.55 27.38
CA ALA A 561 3.88 -3.65 27.96
C ALA A 561 3.30 -4.98 27.49
N ASN A 562 4.17 -5.87 27.03
CA ASN A 562 3.82 -7.23 26.64
C ASN A 562 4.90 -8.21 27.09
N VAL A 563 4.50 -9.40 27.52
CA VAL A 563 5.42 -10.49 27.84
C VAL A 563 4.91 -11.79 27.24
N ASP A 564 5.77 -12.42 26.45
CA ASP A 564 5.50 -13.69 25.79
C ASP A 564 6.45 -14.75 26.35
N LEU A 565 5.94 -15.97 26.50
CA LEU A 565 6.70 -17.14 26.89
C LEU A 565 6.66 -18.20 25.80
N ARG A 566 7.73 -18.96 25.68
CA ARG A 566 7.77 -20.20 24.91
C ARG A 566 8.44 -21.29 25.72
N PHE A 567 7.80 -22.44 25.77
CA PHE A 567 8.34 -23.69 26.27
C PHE A 567 8.59 -24.65 25.11
N SER A 568 9.75 -25.29 25.10
CA SER A 568 10.12 -26.31 24.11
C SER A 568 10.61 -27.56 24.83
N LYS A 569 10.13 -28.73 24.38
CA LYS A 569 10.63 -30.06 24.81
C LYS A 569 11.12 -30.80 23.58
N PHE A 570 12.36 -31.25 23.61
CA PHE A 570 12.94 -32.04 22.52
C PHE A 570 12.89 -33.54 22.84
N PHE A 571 12.57 -34.33 21.81
CA PHE A 571 12.57 -35.78 21.84
C PHE A 571 13.50 -36.28 20.73
N ARG A 572 14.29 -37.30 21.03
CA ARG A 572 15.04 -38.07 20.03
C ARG A 572 14.24 -39.32 19.70
N ILE A 573 13.91 -39.53 18.43
CA ILE A 573 13.10 -40.66 17.96
C ILE A 573 13.89 -41.31 16.82
N GLY A 574 14.67 -42.35 17.14
CA GLY A 574 15.59 -42.95 16.18
C GLY A 574 16.65 -41.95 15.70
N GLY A 575 16.81 -41.82 14.37
CA GLY A 575 17.69 -40.82 13.74
C GLY A 575 17.08 -39.42 13.64
N SER A 576 15.79 -39.27 13.95
CA SER A 576 15.04 -38.02 13.82
C SER A 576 14.85 -37.30 15.17
N ARG A 577 14.52 -36.02 15.11
CA ARG A 577 14.22 -35.17 16.28
C ARG A 577 12.80 -34.63 16.18
N ALA A 578 12.06 -34.69 17.28
CA ALA A 578 10.80 -33.98 17.44
C ALA A 578 10.94 -32.88 18.50
N GLU A 579 10.28 -31.75 18.29
CA GLU A 579 10.15 -30.67 19.26
C GLU A 579 8.67 -30.40 19.51
N LEU A 580 8.24 -30.50 20.75
CA LEU A 580 6.96 -29.96 21.19
C LEU A 580 7.17 -28.52 21.66
N ILE A 581 6.39 -27.61 21.12
CA ILE A 581 6.44 -26.17 21.36
C ILE A 581 5.10 -25.74 21.95
N ALA A 582 5.14 -25.01 23.05
CA ALA A 582 4.00 -24.26 23.59
C ALA A 582 4.40 -22.79 23.72
N GLN A 583 3.65 -21.89 23.09
CA GLN A 583 3.86 -20.44 23.16
C GLN A 583 2.66 -19.79 23.84
N LEU A 584 2.93 -18.82 24.70
CA LEU A 584 1.93 -18.01 25.39
C LEU A 584 2.25 -16.55 25.09
N PHE A 585 1.36 -15.90 24.37
CA PHE A 585 1.46 -14.48 24.05
C PHE A 585 0.67 -13.66 25.07
N ASN A 586 1.19 -12.49 25.45
CA ASN A 586 0.61 -11.61 26.46
C ASN A 586 0.20 -12.38 27.72
N ILE A 587 1.16 -13.05 28.38
CA ILE A 587 0.87 -13.98 29.48
C ILE A 587 0.11 -13.33 30.66
N PHE A 588 0.31 -12.03 30.87
CA PHE A 588 -0.36 -11.26 31.91
C PHE A 588 -1.74 -10.74 31.50
N ASP A 589 -2.18 -11.02 30.28
CA ASP A 589 -3.43 -10.54 29.69
C ASP A 589 -3.61 -9.02 29.87
N ARG A 590 -2.49 -8.29 29.74
CA ARG A 590 -2.47 -6.85 29.97
C ARG A 590 -3.18 -6.15 28.81
N ALA A 591 -4.17 -5.32 29.15
CA ALA A 591 -4.75 -4.38 28.22
C ALA A 591 -3.72 -3.31 27.82
N ASN A 592 -3.46 -3.19 26.52
CA ASN A 592 -2.63 -2.13 25.97
C ASN A 592 -3.53 -1.14 25.22
N PHE A 593 -3.41 0.13 25.56
CA PHE A 593 -4.34 1.17 25.13
C PHE A 593 -3.82 1.98 23.95
N ASN A 594 -4.74 2.47 23.12
CA ASN A 594 -4.42 3.39 22.04
C ASN A 594 -4.09 4.78 22.60
N VAL A 595 -3.61 5.69 21.75
CA VAL A 595 -3.49 7.10 22.13
C VAL A 595 -4.85 7.68 22.55
N PRO A 596 -4.89 8.65 23.48
CA PRO A 596 -6.14 9.23 23.98
C PRO A 596 -6.97 9.93 22.90
N GLY A 597 -8.22 10.24 23.24
CA GLY A 597 -9.07 11.14 22.47
C GLY A 597 -8.37 12.48 22.24
N ASN A 598 -8.30 12.91 20.99
CA ASN A 598 -7.48 14.06 20.59
C ASN A 598 -8.28 15.33 20.26
N ASN A 599 -9.62 15.26 20.25
CA ASN A 599 -10.47 16.42 19.97
C ASN A 599 -10.59 17.32 21.21
N ILE A 600 -9.94 18.48 21.17
CA ILE A 600 -9.94 19.52 22.19
C ILE A 600 -11.36 20.02 22.48
N GLY A 601 -12.24 20.00 21.47
CA GLY A 601 -13.65 20.39 21.59
C GLY A 601 -14.56 19.28 22.12
N ALA A 602 -14.04 18.09 22.42
CA ALA A 602 -14.86 16.99 22.91
C ALA A 602 -15.49 17.31 24.27
N GLY A 603 -16.74 16.85 24.43
CA GLY A 603 -17.47 16.91 25.68
C GLY A 603 -16.87 16.01 26.77
N ASN A 604 -17.65 15.77 27.81
CA ASN A 604 -17.20 14.96 28.94
C ASN A 604 -17.73 13.53 28.82
N ASP A 605 -16.98 12.60 29.40
CA ASP A 605 -17.44 11.25 29.64
C ASP A 605 -18.69 11.28 30.54
N ALA A 606 -19.75 10.59 30.12
CA ALA A 606 -21.05 10.64 30.78
C ALA A 606 -21.07 10.02 32.18
N THR A 607 -20.10 9.14 32.49
CA THR A 607 -20.04 8.41 33.77
C THR A 607 -19.11 9.08 34.76
N THR A 608 -17.95 9.53 34.31
CA THR A 608 -16.89 10.09 35.16
C THR A 608 -16.90 11.62 35.19
N GLY A 609 -17.59 12.27 34.25
CA GLY A 609 -17.58 13.72 34.09
C GLY A 609 -16.24 14.29 33.60
N ARG A 610 -15.23 13.44 33.36
CA ARG A 610 -13.90 13.83 32.87
C ARG A 610 -13.98 14.23 31.40
N PRO A 611 -13.28 15.30 30.96
CA PRO A 611 -13.13 15.61 29.54
C PRO A 611 -12.66 14.40 28.71
N LEU A 612 -13.28 14.16 27.55
CA LEU A 612 -12.87 13.09 26.62
C LEU A 612 -11.53 13.41 25.93
N PHE A 613 -11.17 14.68 25.80
CA PHE A 613 -9.84 15.07 25.35
C PHE A 613 -8.79 14.61 26.37
N GLY A 614 -7.76 13.89 25.90
CA GLY A 614 -6.72 13.35 26.76
C GLY A 614 -7.14 12.16 27.60
N ALA A 615 -8.38 11.65 27.45
CA ALA A 615 -8.82 10.40 28.07
C ALA A 615 -8.68 9.22 27.10
N VAL A 616 -8.25 8.07 27.59
CA VAL A 616 -8.21 6.84 26.80
C VAL A 616 -9.60 6.21 26.73
N THR A 617 -10.09 5.98 25.52
CA THR A 617 -11.41 5.38 25.27
C THR A 617 -11.36 4.09 24.44
N SER A 618 -10.17 3.66 24.00
CA SER A 618 -10.01 2.48 23.15
C SER A 618 -8.72 1.70 23.43
N LEU A 619 -8.79 0.39 23.22
CA LEU A 619 -7.65 -0.51 23.22
C LEU A 619 -6.88 -0.42 21.90
N LEU A 620 -5.60 -0.78 21.91
CA LEU A 620 -4.88 -1.04 20.66
C LEU A 620 -5.56 -2.21 19.93
N PRO A 621 -5.60 -2.18 18.59
CA PRO A 621 -6.11 -3.30 17.81
C PRO A 621 -5.43 -4.62 18.18
N ASN A 622 -6.19 -5.71 18.26
CA ASN A 622 -5.70 -7.05 18.66
C ASN A 622 -4.49 -7.52 17.81
N ILE A 623 -4.39 -7.08 16.55
CA ILE A 623 -3.23 -7.35 15.68
C ILE A 623 -1.92 -6.73 16.19
N ASN A 624 -2.00 -5.61 16.91
CA ASN A 624 -0.87 -4.86 17.44
C ASN A 624 -0.60 -5.13 18.92
N ALA A 625 -1.61 -5.60 19.65
CA ALA A 625 -1.53 -5.96 21.05
C ALA A 625 -2.54 -7.08 21.35
N PRO A 626 -2.22 -8.34 21.04
CA PRO A 626 -3.16 -9.42 21.21
C PRO A 626 -3.56 -9.59 22.69
N SER A 627 -4.83 -9.95 22.92
CA SER A 627 -5.22 -10.60 24.18
C SER A 627 -4.40 -11.87 24.40
N ARG A 628 -4.42 -12.42 25.61
CA ARG A 628 -3.66 -13.63 25.89
C ARG A 628 -4.01 -14.76 24.92
N GLN A 629 -3.00 -15.28 24.24
CA GLN A 629 -3.14 -16.35 23.25
C GLN A 629 -2.18 -17.49 23.55
N ALA A 630 -2.58 -18.71 23.20
CA ALA A 630 -1.75 -19.90 23.32
C ALA A 630 -1.61 -20.58 21.96
N GLU A 631 -0.40 -20.98 21.61
CA GLU A 631 -0.09 -21.73 20.40
C GLU A 631 0.65 -23.02 20.78
N PHE A 632 0.26 -24.13 20.16
CA PHE A 632 0.93 -25.41 20.31
C PHE A 632 1.38 -25.90 18.95
N ALA A 633 2.64 -26.32 18.85
CA ALA A 633 3.20 -26.83 17.61
C ALA A 633 4.07 -28.04 17.88
N VAL A 634 4.16 -28.95 16.91
CA VAL A 634 5.13 -30.03 16.89
C VAL A 634 5.97 -29.91 15.63
N ARG A 635 7.29 -29.85 15.79
CA ARG A 635 8.25 -29.77 14.69
C ARG A 635 9.03 -31.07 14.59
N PHE A 636 8.99 -31.71 13.42
CA PHE A 636 9.80 -32.88 13.10
C PHE A 636 11.00 -32.46 12.24
N GLN A 637 12.17 -33.01 12.56
CA GLN A 637 13.41 -32.87 11.80
C GLN A 637 13.90 -34.29 11.49
N PHE A 638 13.95 -34.62 10.19
CA PHE A 638 14.29 -35.96 9.70
C PHE A 638 15.76 -36.07 9.35
#